data_AF-A0A5C9F037-F1
#
_entry.id   AF-A0A5C9F037-F1
#
_cell.length_a   1.000
_cell.length_b   1.000
_cell.length_c   1.000
_cell.angle_alpha   90.00
_cell.angle_beta   90.00
_cell.angle_gamma   90.00
#
_symmetry.space_group_name_H-M   'P 1'
#
loop_
_entity.id
_entity.type
_entity.pdbx_description
1 polymer ?
#
loop_
_entity_poly.entity_id
_entity_poly.type
_entity_poly.pdbx_seq_one_letter_code
_entity_poly.pdbx_strand_id
1 'polypeptide(L)'
;MKHKPKIFIFLIQFLHINSFFRNNFDKITKISFGNSLSIEELERTLSFLEEKIKGQKFNLKTSNKIFFDIINRKRQRFEVFQSDLRSNWDEFKGSKDTSFIKKNYSDFFNRNFHEIIIIFLERFFGLEAVDSLRLVSKEKLSSELLLFEYTYTLSKREATLFQKYRKRLNLMQYGLFFHLTYLYLIFSVLNIILKEIIDEEFQIALEGATLNQDGSNNFIHFLVIIKGSRNQFYDYYYKMILFYFFKQFRSVPKNVVETLESDKEKLFELALQCYSKSSMRKSIVELLYFFYKKCTLLKSIRPLLDFFNFVCSRVEDSIYSKLNIIKSEYLNKLDYDTDTKNNLIKIFNYLDRTSTLSSTFLANNLPSRKSQSNLFSLYKKYYFGMGLETLESSNILFLPNLFRKTLNQHNHSLEENNIVNSNSIKNVNRLFDYFIDIIDIESSDVFFQKILNKSIFTLNFEFFKTFFRSLNKKFLFLISHFEKEKASESQDSYKSFDFIVAHISRMLYVLIDKIFLDESPKKASKNFIDKRGRYIPKNIALRVLELLIFQDMNFSDDLWPDFLLSMNKERVLERLKEFNIEIHNKYFYTDEDLTRLLITYNFQSYSQDSKGRFLEVWLIKDIIVPCNEFILKIWNSLTDKNDADEIYETLCTFFSEGIEDEMVLSDITSICKKLTPFWKEMIV
;
A
#
# COMPACT_ATOMS: atom_id res chain seq x y z
N MET A 1 17.33 34.93 -21.32
CA MET A 1 17.20 33.85 -20.30
C MET A 1 15.71 33.49 -20.20
N LYS A 2 15.09 32.70 -21.09
CA LYS A 2 15.41 31.38 -21.71
C LYS A 2 15.41 30.20 -20.71
N HIS A 3 14.35 29.38 -20.82
CA HIS A 3 14.09 28.03 -20.31
C HIS A 3 14.10 27.78 -18.78
N LYS A 4 12.94 27.97 -18.14
CA LYS A 4 12.48 27.07 -17.07
C LYS A 4 11.95 25.77 -17.71
N PRO A 5 12.36 24.57 -17.27
CA PRO A 5 11.72 23.33 -17.72
C PRO A 5 10.32 23.21 -17.09
N LYS A 6 9.30 22.94 -17.92
CA LYS A 6 7.94 22.65 -17.45
C LYS A 6 7.88 21.22 -16.87
N ILE A 7 8.20 21.09 -15.58
CA ILE A 7 7.94 19.86 -14.81
C ILE A 7 6.57 20.01 -14.14
N PHE A 8 5.50 19.98 -14.94
CA PHE A 8 4.12 19.82 -14.48
C PHE A 8 3.23 19.42 -15.66
N ILE A 9 2.86 18.13 -15.72
CA ILE A 9 1.86 17.53 -16.61
C ILE A 9 1.22 16.44 -15.73
N PHE A 10 -0.08 16.42 -15.46
CA PHE A 10 -1.23 16.35 -16.38
C PHE A 10 -2.20 17.53 -16.27
N LEU A 11 -3.04 17.67 -17.31
CA LEU A 11 -4.16 18.62 -17.49
C LEU A 11 -3.80 20.07 -17.87
N ILE A 12 -3.45 20.29 -19.14
CA ILE A 12 -3.96 21.46 -19.91
C ILE A 12 -4.39 21.00 -21.31
N GLN A 13 -5.71 20.84 -21.47
CA GLN A 13 -6.55 20.89 -22.68
C GLN A 13 -7.97 21.05 -22.08
N PHE A 14 -8.73 22.14 -22.18
CA PHE A 14 -8.85 23.16 -23.23
C PHE A 14 -9.26 24.56 -22.65
N LEU A 15 -9.39 25.58 -23.51
CA LEU A 15 -9.63 27.02 -23.18
C LEU A 15 -11.09 27.44 -23.57
N HIS A 16 -11.69 28.63 -23.32
CA HIS A 16 -11.29 29.93 -22.72
C HIS A 16 -12.55 30.81 -22.39
N ILE A 17 -12.35 32.14 -22.18
CA ILE A 17 -13.30 33.29 -22.30
C ILE A 17 -14.14 33.74 -21.05
N ASN A 18 -14.39 35.06 -21.02
CA ASN A 18 -14.62 35.98 -19.91
C ASN A 18 -16.09 36.27 -19.49
N SER A 19 -16.19 36.79 -18.25
CA SER A 19 -17.07 37.87 -17.76
C SER A 19 -18.55 37.95 -18.18
N PHE A 20 -19.44 37.75 -17.21
CA PHE A 20 -20.36 38.80 -16.74
C PHE A 20 -20.89 38.49 -15.33
N PHE A 21 -21.53 39.47 -14.68
CA PHE A 21 -22.20 39.39 -13.36
C PHE A 21 -21.31 39.25 -12.09
N ARG A 22 -20.80 40.39 -11.63
CA ARG A 22 -20.84 40.71 -10.19
C ARG A 22 -22.28 41.09 -9.80
N ASN A 23 -22.85 40.47 -8.77
CA ASN A 23 -23.42 41.12 -7.57
C ASN A 23 -24.34 40.18 -6.77
N ASN A 24 -24.45 40.47 -5.46
CA ASN A 24 -25.43 39.96 -4.48
C ASN A 24 -25.24 38.52 -3.95
N PHE A 25 -24.33 38.30 -3.00
CA PHE A 25 -24.30 37.04 -2.24
C PHE A 25 -24.09 37.14 -0.70
N ASP A 26 -24.37 38.29 -0.08
CA ASP A 26 -24.42 38.46 1.39
C ASP A 26 -25.67 37.81 2.08
N LYS A 27 -26.26 36.77 1.48
CA LYS A 27 -27.50 36.14 1.99
C LYS A 27 -27.56 34.61 1.99
N ILE A 28 -26.51 33.90 1.57
CA ILE A 28 -26.49 32.41 1.62
C ILE A 28 -25.41 31.88 2.59
N THR A 29 -25.54 32.30 3.85
CA THR A 29 -24.90 31.66 5.02
C THR A 29 -25.93 31.05 5.99
N LYS A 30 -27.22 31.04 5.63
CA LYS A 30 -28.31 30.35 6.34
C LYS A 30 -29.32 29.71 5.39
N ILE A 31 -28.85 28.85 4.48
CA ILE A 31 -29.69 27.81 3.87
C ILE A 31 -29.15 26.47 4.36
N SER A 32 -29.85 25.87 5.31
CA SER A 32 -29.76 24.44 5.57
C SER A 32 -30.26 23.72 4.32
N PHE A 33 -29.35 23.18 3.51
CA PHE A 33 -29.73 22.24 2.45
C PHE A 33 -30.27 20.98 3.13
N GLY A 34 -31.59 20.82 3.14
CA GLY A 34 -32.22 19.70 3.83
C GLY A 34 -31.74 18.34 3.30
N ASN A 35 -31.67 17.35 4.17
CA ASN A 35 -31.05 16.02 3.97
C ASN A 35 -31.64 15.19 2.80
N SER A 36 -32.65 15.70 2.09
CA SER A 36 -33.15 15.14 0.83
C SER A 36 -32.31 15.54 -0.38
N LEU A 37 -31.72 16.73 -0.41
CA LEU A 37 -31.00 17.26 -1.57
C LEU A 37 -29.59 16.69 -1.72
N SER A 38 -28.90 16.40 -0.60
CA SER A 38 -27.58 15.76 -0.59
C SER A 38 -27.64 14.32 -1.10
N ILE A 39 -28.59 13.53 -0.60
CA ILE A 39 -28.69 12.10 -0.93
C ILE A 39 -29.08 11.83 -2.39
N GLU A 40 -29.95 12.67 -2.99
CA GLU A 40 -30.21 12.65 -4.44
C GLU A 40 -28.93 12.92 -5.24
N GLU A 41 -28.12 13.87 -4.78
CA GLU A 41 -26.88 14.25 -5.45
C GLU A 41 -25.82 13.15 -5.34
N LEU A 42 -25.76 12.43 -4.22
CA LEU A 42 -24.95 11.22 -4.09
C LEU A 42 -25.42 10.12 -5.06
N GLU A 43 -26.73 9.85 -5.15
CA GLU A 43 -27.24 8.82 -6.06
C GLU A 43 -26.99 9.17 -7.55
N ARG A 44 -27.14 10.45 -7.95
CA ARG A 44 -26.74 10.93 -9.29
C ARG A 44 -25.25 10.75 -9.55
N THR A 45 -24.41 11.10 -8.57
CA THR A 45 -22.94 11.00 -8.67
C THR A 45 -22.50 9.55 -8.82
N LEU A 46 -23.07 8.64 -8.01
CA LEU A 46 -22.79 7.21 -8.09
C LEU A 46 -23.39 6.55 -9.35
N SER A 47 -24.54 7.01 -9.85
CA SER A 47 -25.10 6.55 -11.13
C SER A 47 -24.18 6.88 -12.30
N PHE A 48 -23.65 8.11 -12.35
CA PHE A 48 -22.70 8.51 -13.38
C PHE A 48 -21.36 7.76 -13.28
N LEU A 49 -20.89 7.50 -12.06
CA LEU A 49 -19.73 6.65 -11.84
C LEU A 49 -19.99 5.21 -12.32
N GLU A 50 -21.18 4.65 -12.08
CA GLU A 50 -21.59 3.34 -12.61
C GLU A 50 -21.58 3.36 -14.16
N GLU A 51 -22.20 4.36 -14.79
CA GLU A 51 -22.25 4.53 -16.25
C GLU A 51 -20.86 4.57 -16.89
N LYS A 52 -19.90 5.30 -16.28
CA LYS A 52 -18.55 5.47 -16.84
C LYS A 52 -17.59 4.32 -16.57
N ILE A 53 -17.84 3.52 -15.53
CA ILE A 53 -16.99 2.36 -15.18
C ILE A 53 -17.57 1.05 -15.73
N LYS A 54 -18.84 1.00 -16.14
CA LYS A 54 -19.46 -0.20 -16.72
C LYS A 54 -18.68 -0.73 -17.92
N GLY A 55 -18.14 -1.94 -17.79
CA GLY A 55 -17.30 -2.58 -18.81
C GLY A 55 -15.81 -2.18 -18.80
N GLN A 56 -15.39 -1.29 -17.91
CA GLN A 56 -13.99 -0.88 -17.72
C GLN A 56 -13.46 -1.38 -16.37
N LYS A 57 -12.17 -1.75 -16.31
CA LYS A 57 -11.51 -2.01 -15.03
C LYS A 57 -11.38 -0.71 -14.23
N PHE A 58 -11.70 -0.76 -12.94
CA PHE A 58 -11.50 0.39 -12.05
C PHE A 58 -10.00 0.67 -11.88
N ASN A 59 -9.56 1.86 -12.30
CA ASN A 59 -8.18 2.34 -12.12
C ASN A 59 -8.15 3.75 -11.51
N LEU A 60 -7.04 4.13 -10.88
CA LEU A 60 -6.91 5.47 -10.29
C LEU A 60 -6.91 6.58 -11.34
N LYS A 61 -6.36 6.33 -12.53
CA LYS A 61 -6.18 7.35 -13.57
C LYS A 61 -7.46 7.73 -14.30
N THR A 62 -8.23 6.76 -14.82
CA THR A 62 -9.54 7.04 -15.42
C THR A 62 -10.53 7.48 -14.32
N SER A 63 -10.44 6.94 -13.10
CA SER A 63 -11.29 7.43 -12.01
C SER A 63 -11.03 8.89 -11.66
N ASN A 64 -9.78 9.37 -11.58
CA ASN A 64 -9.51 10.80 -11.38
C ASN A 64 -10.17 11.66 -12.46
N LYS A 65 -10.12 11.24 -13.74
CA LYS A 65 -10.83 11.93 -14.83
C LYS A 65 -12.34 11.96 -14.62
N ILE A 66 -12.96 10.84 -14.23
CA ILE A 66 -14.41 10.77 -13.95
C ILE A 66 -14.81 11.70 -12.79
N PHE A 67 -13.95 11.84 -11.77
CA PHE A 67 -14.21 12.75 -10.65
C PHE A 67 -14.07 14.23 -11.05
N PHE A 68 -13.16 14.57 -11.98
CA PHE A 68 -13.18 15.89 -12.63
C PHE A 68 -14.46 16.09 -13.46
N ASP A 69 -14.92 15.08 -14.21
CA ASP A 69 -16.16 15.18 -15.00
C ASP A 69 -17.40 15.40 -14.09
N ILE A 70 -17.43 14.82 -12.89
CA ILE A 70 -18.46 15.07 -11.85
C ILE A 70 -18.46 16.56 -11.43
N ILE A 71 -17.29 17.15 -11.21
CA ILE A 71 -17.15 18.57 -10.82
C ILE A 71 -17.50 19.49 -12.01
N ASN A 72 -17.06 19.16 -13.22
CA ASN A 72 -17.32 19.92 -14.44
C ASN A 72 -18.82 19.96 -14.80
N ARG A 73 -19.58 18.89 -14.51
CA ARG A 73 -21.06 18.90 -14.60
C ARG A 73 -21.71 19.94 -13.66
N LYS A 74 -20.99 20.42 -12.65
CA LYS A 74 -21.40 21.43 -11.67
C LYS A 74 -20.66 22.76 -11.88
N ARG A 75 -20.22 23.05 -13.11
CA ARG A 75 -19.35 24.18 -13.49
C ARG A 75 -19.64 25.50 -12.76
N GLN A 76 -20.89 25.97 -12.74
CA GLN A 76 -21.26 27.22 -12.06
C GLN A 76 -20.95 27.19 -10.54
N ARG A 77 -21.23 26.07 -9.86
CA ARG A 77 -20.87 25.88 -8.43
C ARG A 77 -19.37 25.79 -8.22
N PHE A 78 -18.65 25.25 -9.22
CA PHE A 78 -17.19 25.15 -9.19
C PHE A 78 -16.53 26.51 -9.40
N GLU A 79 -16.96 27.31 -10.37
CA GLU A 79 -16.48 28.67 -10.62
C GLU A 79 -16.66 29.59 -9.37
N VAL A 80 -17.81 29.47 -8.68
CA VAL A 80 -18.03 30.15 -7.38
C VAL A 80 -17.03 29.65 -6.32
N PHE A 81 -16.89 28.34 -6.11
CA PHE A 81 -15.93 27.77 -5.15
C PHE A 81 -14.48 28.20 -5.43
N GLN A 82 -14.08 28.27 -6.71
CA GLN A 82 -12.76 28.77 -7.12
C GLN A 82 -12.59 30.26 -6.78
N SER A 83 -13.61 31.08 -7.04
CA SER A 83 -13.60 32.52 -6.74
C SER A 83 -13.51 32.79 -5.24
N ASP A 84 -14.35 32.12 -4.44
CA ASP A 84 -14.38 32.25 -2.98
C ASP A 84 -13.02 31.87 -2.37
N LEU A 85 -12.45 30.75 -2.81
CA LEU A 85 -11.17 30.27 -2.30
C LEU A 85 -9.99 31.19 -2.70
N ARG A 86 -9.99 31.73 -3.93
CA ARG A 86 -8.99 32.74 -4.35
C ARG A 86 -9.10 33.98 -3.49
N SER A 87 -10.31 34.51 -3.30
CA SER A 87 -10.54 35.69 -2.45
C SER A 87 -10.04 35.48 -1.02
N ASN A 88 -10.35 34.33 -0.41
CA ASN A 88 -9.91 33.98 0.94
C ASN A 88 -8.38 33.83 1.04
N TRP A 89 -7.72 33.32 -0.01
CA TRP A 89 -6.27 33.20 -0.07
C TRP A 89 -5.59 34.56 -0.25
N ASP A 90 -6.09 35.39 -1.15
CA ASP A 90 -5.58 36.74 -1.42
C ASP A 90 -5.76 37.64 -0.19
N GLU A 91 -6.91 37.57 0.50
CA GLU A 91 -7.13 38.25 1.78
C GLU A 91 -6.17 37.71 2.88
N PHE A 92 -6.02 36.38 2.97
CA PHE A 92 -5.07 35.79 3.91
C PHE A 92 -3.63 36.26 3.65
N LYS A 93 -3.20 36.39 2.40
CA LYS A 93 -1.89 36.97 2.04
C LYS A 93 -1.82 38.46 2.34
N GLY A 94 -2.85 39.22 1.97
CA GLY A 94 -2.89 40.69 2.02
C GLY A 94 -3.12 41.31 3.39
N SER A 95 -3.71 40.58 4.35
CA SER A 95 -4.00 41.15 5.68
C SER A 95 -2.72 41.54 6.43
N LYS A 96 -2.69 42.72 7.05
CA LYS A 96 -1.55 43.20 7.83
C LYS A 96 -1.59 42.67 9.28
N ASP A 97 -1.52 41.34 9.43
CA ASP A 97 -1.24 40.72 10.73
C ASP A 97 0.13 41.23 11.21
N THR A 98 0.17 41.89 12.37
CA THR A 98 1.39 42.48 12.97
C THR A 98 2.40 41.45 13.49
N SER A 99 2.13 40.16 13.29
CA SER A 99 2.98 39.06 13.71
C SER A 99 4.22 38.90 12.82
N PHE A 100 5.38 38.65 13.42
CA PHE A 100 6.63 38.28 12.74
C PHE A 100 6.59 36.92 11.99
N ILE A 101 5.41 36.30 11.84
CA ILE A 101 5.23 34.95 11.31
C ILE A 101 5.02 35.00 9.78
N LYS A 102 5.93 34.38 9.02
CA LYS A 102 5.84 34.29 7.56
C LYS A 102 4.62 33.48 7.13
N LYS A 103 3.59 34.17 6.61
CA LYS A 103 2.39 33.57 6.03
C LYS A 103 2.71 32.60 4.89
N ASN A 104 2.26 31.36 5.03
CA ASN A 104 2.50 30.25 4.12
C ASN A 104 1.22 29.38 4.02
N TYR A 105 1.20 28.42 3.08
CA TYR A 105 0.02 27.55 2.87
C TYR A 105 -0.40 26.78 4.14
N SER A 106 0.54 26.37 4.99
CA SER A 106 0.21 25.62 6.21
C SER A 106 -0.56 26.47 7.22
N ASP A 107 -0.28 27.77 7.31
CA ASP A 107 -1.04 28.67 8.18
C ASP A 107 -2.45 28.95 7.64
N PHE A 108 -2.61 29.04 6.32
CA PHE A 108 -3.92 29.16 5.68
C PHE A 108 -4.78 27.91 5.89
N PHE A 109 -4.27 26.73 5.57
CA PHE A 109 -5.01 25.48 5.73
C PHE A 109 -5.26 25.15 7.21
N ASN A 110 -4.34 25.45 8.12
CA ASN A 110 -4.59 25.30 9.56
C ASN A 110 -5.77 26.16 10.05
N ARG A 111 -6.07 27.29 9.40
CA ARG A 111 -7.28 28.09 9.67
C ARG A 111 -8.50 27.49 8.95
N ASN A 112 -8.41 27.23 7.63
CA ASN A 112 -9.59 27.14 6.76
C ASN A 112 -9.93 25.72 6.22
N PHE A 113 -9.06 24.72 6.39
CA PHE A 113 -9.18 23.45 5.65
C PHE A 113 -10.42 22.62 6.00
N HIS A 114 -10.92 22.69 7.23
CA HIS A 114 -12.12 21.95 7.64
C HIS A 114 -13.37 22.41 6.87
N GLU A 115 -13.56 23.72 6.74
CA GLU A 115 -14.67 24.33 6.01
C GLU A 115 -14.56 24.03 4.51
N ILE A 116 -13.35 24.13 3.95
CA ILE A 116 -13.07 23.76 2.55
C ILE A 116 -13.50 22.31 2.28
N ILE A 117 -13.16 21.36 3.17
CA ILE A 117 -13.57 19.95 3.02
C ILE A 117 -15.09 19.79 3.09
N ILE A 118 -15.77 20.39 4.08
CA ILE A 118 -17.23 20.29 4.22
C ILE A 118 -17.91 20.74 2.92
N ILE A 119 -17.57 21.94 2.46
CA ILE A 119 -18.11 22.54 1.23
C ILE A 119 -17.84 21.63 0.03
N PHE A 120 -16.64 21.05 -0.08
CA PHE A 120 -16.25 20.24 -1.22
C PHE A 120 -16.97 18.87 -1.25
N LEU A 121 -17.05 18.17 -0.11
CA LEU A 121 -17.73 16.87 0.01
C LEU A 121 -19.23 16.99 -0.28
N GLU A 122 -19.88 18.01 0.28
CA GLU A 122 -21.32 18.20 0.13
C GLU A 122 -21.68 18.70 -1.28
N ARG A 123 -21.13 19.84 -1.72
CA ARG A 123 -21.55 20.48 -2.99
C ARG A 123 -21.23 19.64 -4.23
N PHE A 124 -20.11 18.90 -4.22
CA PHE A 124 -19.65 18.16 -5.40
C PHE A 124 -19.89 16.65 -5.34
N PHE A 125 -20.00 16.05 -4.15
CA PHE A 125 -20.12 14.59 -4.01
C PHE A 125 -21.36 14.09 -3.25
N GLY A 126 -22.23 15.00 -2.78
CA GLY A 126 -23.53 14.66 -2.18
C GLY A 126 -23.45 14.03 -0.79
N LEU A 127 -22.29 14.08 -0.15
CA LEU A 127 -22.09 13.57 1.21
C LEU A 127 -22.71 14.53 2.23
N GLU A 128 -23.35 14.00 3.26
CA GLU A 128 -24.00 14.73 4.37
C GLU A 128 -22.96 15.41 5.33
N ALA A 129 -21.96 16.11 4.77
CA ALA A 129 -20.73 16.48 5.47
C ALA A 129 -20.88 17.52 6.59
N VAL A 130 -21.87 18.42 6.53
CA VAL A 130 -22.10 19.44 7.58
C VAL A 130 -22.40 18.80 8.94
N ASP A 131 -23.29 17.81 8.96
CA ASP A 131 -23.72 17.13 10.19
C ASP A 131 -22.86 15.89 10.50
N SER A 132 -22.28 15.26 9.47
CA SER A 132 -21.62 13.95 9.61
C SER A 132 -20.09 13.99 9.71
N LEU A 133 -19.41 15.08 9.31
CA LEU A 133 -17.95 15.19 9.35
C LEU A 133 -17.46 15.90 10.62
N ARG A 134 -16.89 15.14 11.56
CA ARG A 134 -16.26 15.66 12.78
C ARG A 134 -14.74 15.66 12.67
N LEU A 135 -14.12 16.84 12.80
CA LEU A 135 -12.69 16.98 13.06
C LEU A 135 -12.34 16.41 14.45
N VAL A 136 -11.46 15.41 14.50
CA VAL A 136 -10.97 14.74 15.72
C VAL A 136 -9.70 15.43 16.23
N SER A 137 -8.74 15.68 15.34
CA SER A 137 -7.49 16.37 15.67
C SER A 137 -6.98 17.19 14.49
N LYS A 138 -6.29 18.29 14.79
CA LYS A 138 -5.62 19.17 13.83
C LYS A 138 -4.28 19.59 14.40
N GLU A 139 -3.20 19.23 13.73
CA GLU A 139 -1.84 19.34 14.27
C GLU A 139 -0.90 19.95 13.23
N LYS A 140 -0.25 21.06 13.60
CA LYS A 140 0.81 21.69 12.80
C LYS A 140 2.17 21.29 13.35
N LEU A 141 2.84 20.36 12.67
CA LEU A 141 4.15 19.86 13.08
C LEU A 141 5.27 20.81 12.65
N SER A 142 5.11 21.47 11.51
CA SER A 142 6.06 22.45 10.99
C SER A 142 5.37 23.48 10.08
N SER A 143 6.15 24.40 9.50
CA SER A 143 5.69 25.30 8.43
C SER A 143 5.36 24.57 7.12
N GLU A 144 5.72 23.28 7.02
CA GLU A 144 5.56 22.47 5.82
C GLU A 144 4.68 21.25 6.03
N LEU A 145 4.18 20.99 7.25
CA LEU A 145 3.46 19.75 7.57
C LEU A 145 2.29 19.98 8.54
N LEU A 146 1.09 19.65 8.06
CA LEU A 146 -0.15 19.56 8.82
C LEU A 146 -0.72 18.15 8.77
N LEU A 147 -1.36 17.74 9.86
CA LEU A 147 -2.17 16.53 9.96
C LEU A 147 -3.60 16.90 10.40
N PHE A 148 -4.60 16.29 9.77
CA PHE A 148 -6.01 16.42 10.13
C PHE A 148 -6.64 15.03 10.22
N GLU A 149 -7.22 14.72 11.37
CA GLU A 149 -7.87 13.44 11.67
C GLU A 149 -9.38 13.66 11.74
N TYR A 150 -10.17 12.86 11.02
CA TYR A 150 -11.60 13.07 10.82
C TYR A 150 -12.41 11.79 11.05
N THR A 151 -13.53 11.90 11.75
CA THR A 151 -14.59 10.88 11.76
C THR A 151 -15.72 11.34 10.82
N TYR A 152 -16.12 10.50 9.88
CA TYR A 152 -17.34 10.67 9.07
C TYR A 152 -18.36 9.59 9.43
N THR A 153 -19.58 10.00 9.80
CA THR A 153 -20.69 9.07 10.08
C THR A 153 -21.50 8.86 8.82
N LEU A 154 -21.50 7.65 8.26
CA LEU A 154 -22.34 7.33 7.09
C LEU A 154 -23.82 7.22 7.52
N SER A 155 -24.69 7.99 6.86
CA SER A 155 -26.13 7.85 7.03
C SER A 155 -26.58 6.46 6.52
N LYS A 156 -27.70 5.93 7.05
CA LYS A 156 -28.22 4.62 6.64
C LYS A 156 -28.50 4.59 5.13
N ARG A 157 -28.91 5.72 4.54
CA ARG A 157 -29.16 5.85 3.10
C ARG A 157 -27.85 5.82 2.30
N GLU A 158 -26.84 6.58 2.71
CA GLU A 158 -25.51 6.54 2.08
C GLU A 158 -24.94 5.13 2.10
N ALA A 159 -24.97 4.45 3.25
CA ALA A 159 -24.49 3.07 3.40
C ALA A 159 -25.22 2.09 2.45
N THR A 160 -26.55 2.21 2.31
CA THR A 160 -27.33 1.40 1.37
C THR A 160 -26.96 1.69 -0.08
N LEU A 161 -26.79 2.97 -0.47
CA LEU A 161 -26.33 3.34 -1.81
C LEU A 161 -24.94 2.78 -2.10
N PHE A 162 -23.95 3.04 -1.25
CA PHE A 162 -22.60 2.51 -1.44
C PHE A 162 -22.58 0.97 -1.52
N GLN A 163 -23.42 0.26 -0.76
CA GLN A 163 -23.55 -1.21 -0.86
C GLN A 163 -24.19 -1.65 -2.19
N LYS A 164 -25.22 -0.95 -2.67
CA LYS A 164 -25.87 -1.16 -3.98
C LYS A 164 -24.85 -1.03 -5.12
N TYR A 165 -24.10 0.08 -5.17
CA TYR A 165 -23.09 0.31 -6.21
C TYR A 165 -21.87 -0.62 -6.10
N ARG A 166 -21.39 -0.93 -4.88
CA ARG A 166 -20.32 -1.91 -4.64
C ARG A 166 -20.62 -3.28 -5.26
N LYS A 167 -21.88 -3.74 -5.17
CA LYS A 167 -22.33 -5.01 -5.77
C LYS A 167 -22.36 -4.93 -7.29
N ARG A 168 -22.96 -3.86 -7.85
CA ARG A 168 -23.12 -3.68 -9.31
C ARG A 168 -21.80 -3.53 -10.06
N LEU A 169 -20.83 -2.83 -9.48
CA LEU A 169 -19.50 -2.61 -10.07
C LEU A 169 -18.55 -3.82 -9.91
N ASN A 170 -19.01 -4.94 -9.32
CA ASN A 170 -18.22 -6.15 -9.04
C ASN A 170 -16.88 -5.92 -8.30
N LEU A 171 -16.73 -4.79 -7.58
CA LEU A 171 -15.48 -4.38 -6.92
C LEU A 171 -15.02 -5.31 -5.79
N MET A 172 -15.86 -6.30 -5.44
CA MET A 172 -15.54 -7.41 -4.55
C MET A 172 -14.27 -8.17 -4.98
N GLN A 173 -14.07 -8.37 -6.29
CA GLN A 173 -12.90 -9.08 -6.85
C GLN A 173 -11.57 -8.35 -6.60
N TYR A 174 -11.62 -7.05 -6.38
CA TYR A 174 -10.44 -6.21 -6.13
C TYR A 174 -10.16 -5.99 -4.63
N GLY A 175 -11.02 -6.52 -3.75
CA GLY A 175 -10.88 -6.36 -2.29
C GLY A 175 -11.08 -4.91 -1.80
N LEU A 176 -11.62 -4.04 -2.65
CA LEU A 176 -11.78 -2.60 -2.43
C LEU A 176 -12.94 -2.31 -1.47
N PHE A 177 -12.66 -1.57 -0.41
CA PHE A 177 -13.72 -0.93 0.37
C PHE A 177 -14.15 0.33 -0.39
N PHE A 178 -15.14 0.18 -1.27
CA PHE A 178 -15.58 1.22 -2.21
C PHE A 178 -15.69 2.62 -1.59
N HIS A 179 -16.25 2.75 -0.38
CA HIS A 179 -16.28 3.99 0.41
C HIS A 179 -14.91 4.68 0.57
N LEU A 180 -13.87 3.91 0.91
CA LEU A 180 -12.52 4.42 1.16
C LEU A 180 -11.81 4.79 -0.15
N THR A 181 -12.03 4.01 -1.21
CA THR A 181 -11.52 4.30 -2.56
C THR A 181 -12.20 5.54 -3.16
N TYR A 182 -13.51 5.71 -2.95
CA TYR A 182 -14.26 6.91 -3.30
C TYR A 182 -13.69 8.14 -2.59
N LEU A 183 -13.50 8.08 -1.28
CA LEU A 183 -12.91 9.17 -0.49
C LEU A 183 -11.48 9.52 -0.94
N TYR A 184 -10.64 8.52 -1.23
CA TYR A 184 -9.28 8.73 -1.75
C TYR A 184 -9.28 9.55 -3.05
N LEU A 185 -10.17 9.24 -3.99
CA LEU A 185 -10.28 9.93 -5.26
C LEU A 185 -10.79 11.38 -5.10
N ILE A 186 -11.72 11.62 -4.17
CA ILE A 186 -12.14 12.99 -3.81
C ILE A 186 -10.92 13.81 -3.36
N PHE A 187 -10.11 13.28 -2.43
CA PHE A 187 -8.91 14.00 -1.95
C PHE A 187 -7.83 14.14 -3.03
N SER A 188 -7.69 13.17 -3.94
CA SER A 188 -6.78 13.24 -5.09
C SER A 188 -7.13 14.40 -6.02
N VAL A 189 -8.42 14.58 -6.33
CA VAL A 189 -8.91 15.68 -7.16
C VAL A 189 -8.89 17.02 -6.41
N LEU A 190 -9.26 17.05 -5.12
CA LEU A 190 -9.17 18.24 -4.27
C LEU A 190 -7.74 18.80 -4.22
N ASN A 191 -6.74 17.92 -4.06
CA ASN A 191 -5.32 18.29 -4.08
C ASN A 191 -4.93 19.05 -5.36
N ILE A 192 -5.34 18.57 -6.53
CA ILE A 192 -5.01 19.22 -7.81
C ILE A 192 -5.67 20.60 -7.91
N ILE A 193 -6.97 20.68 -7.59
CA ILE A 193 -7.76 21.91 -7.62
C ILE A 193 -7.17 22.97 -6.68
N LEU A 194 -6.81 22.59 -5.45
CA LEU A 194 -6.27 23.53 -4.47
C LEU A 194 -4.88 24.04 -4.87
N LYS A 195 -4.01 23.20 -5.47
CA LYS A 195 -2.71 23.66 -6.01
C LYS A 195 -2.89 24.70 -7.11
N GLU A 196 -3.80 24.46 -8.06
CA GLU A 196 -4.08 25.39 -9.18
C GLU A 196 -4.66 26.74 -8.70
N ILE A 197 -5.35 26.74 -7.56
CA ILE A 197 -5.98 27.95 -7.01
C ILE A 197 -5.01 28.78 -6.16
N ILE A 198 -4.17 28.12 -5.36
CA ILE A 198 -3.33 28.77 -4.32
C ILE A 198 -1.91 29.07 -4.84
N ASP A 199 -1.44 28.38 -5.89
CA ASP A 199 -0.13 28.55 -6.53
C ASP A 199 1.06 28.48 -5.55
N GLU A 200 1.05 27.47 -4.68
CA GLU A 200 2.09 27.19 -3.68
C GLU A 200 2.53 25.72 -3.71
N GLU A 201 3.76 25.47 -3.27
CA GLU A 201 4.44 24.17 -3.35
C GLU A 201 4.07 23.18 -2.21
N PHE A 202 2.78 22.82 -2.15
CA PHE A 202 2.25 21.82 -1.21
C PHE A 202 1.65 20.60 -1.93
N GLN A 203 1.24 19.59 -1.16
CA GLN A 203 0.50 18.40 -1.56
C GLN A 203 -0.48 18.01 -0.45
N ILE A 204 -1.70 17.66 -0.83
CA ILE A 204 -2.73 17.10 0.06
C ILE A 204 -2.91 15.63 -0.31
N ALA A 205 -3.00 14.75 0.69
CA ALA A 205 -3.29 13.33 0.47
C ALA A 205 -4.15 12.73 1.58
N LEU A 206 -5.02 11.78 1.21
CA LEU A 206 -5.66 10.88 2.16
C LEU A 206 -4.67 9.75 2.49
N GLU A 207 -4.07 9.82 3.67
CA GLU A 207 -2.94 8.96 4.05
C GLU A 207 -3.39 7.64 4.68
N GLY A 208 -4.57 7.60 5.29
CA GLY A 208 -5.16 6.35 5.74
C GLY A 208 -6.61 6.50 6.15
N ALA A 209 -7.33 5.38 6.18
CA ALA A 209 -8.73 5.33 6.57
C ALA A 209 -9.14 3.94 7.11
N THR A 210 -10.00 3.94 8.13
CA THR A 210 -10.66 2.75 8.65
C THR A 210 -12.16 2.83 8.43
N LEU A 211 -12.79 1.70 8.08
CA LEU A 211 -14.25 1.55 8.11
C LEU A 211 -14.66 0.71 9.33
N ASN A 212 -15.31 1.34 10.29
CA ASN A 212 -15.84 0.73 11.51
C ASN A 212 -17.36 0.59 11.42
N GLN A 213 -17.91 -0.42 12.10
CA GLN A 213 -19.35 -0.58 12.30
C GLN A 213 -19.62 -0.61 13.79
N ASP A 214 -20.53 0.25 14.26
CA ASP A 214 -21.01 0.25 15.63
C ASP A 214 -22.54 0.28 15.61
N GLY A 215 -23.15 -0.79 16.15
CA GLY A 215 -24.57 -1.07 15.99
C GLY A 215 -25.02 -1.04 14.51
N SER A 216 -25.96 -0.15 14.20
CA SER A 216 -26.48 0.06 12.84
C SER A 216 -25.74 1.13 12.03
N ASN A 217 -24.68 1.74 12.58
CA ASN A 217 -24.03 2.92 12.03
C ASN A 217 -22.63 2.55 11.52
N ASN A 218 -22.29 3.05 10.33
CA ASN A 218 -20.96 2.87 9.75
C ASN A 218 -20.17 4.18 9.91
N PHE A 219 -18.93 4.10 10.35
CA PHE A 219 -18.06 5.26 10.56
C PHE A 219 -16.78 5.10 9.75
N ILE A 220 -16.39 6.14 9.02
CA ILE A 220 -15.08 6.23 8.36
C ILE A 220 -14.18 7.11 9.23
N HIS A 221 -13.12 6.57 9.79
CA HIS A 221 -12.12 7.33 10.54
C HIS A 221 -10.84 7.46 9.71
N PHE A 222 -10.43 8.68 9.34
CA PHE A 222 -9.41 8.90 8.33
C PHE A 222 -8.43 10.06 8.66
N LEU A 223 -7.24 9.98 8.07
CA LEU A 223 -6.14 10.95 8.22
C LEU A 223 -5.83 11.62 6.88
N VAL A 224 -5.83 12.95 6.89
CA VAL A 224 -5.40 13.79 5.77
C VAL A 224 -4.11 14.50 6.14
N ILE A 225 -3.15 14.50 5.23
CA ILE A 225 -1.90 15.26 5.34
C ILE A 225 -1.94 16.46 4.41
N ILE A 226 -1.31 17.56 4.82
CA ILE A 226 -0.88 18.63 3.93
C ILE A 226 0.62 18.81 4.14
N LYS A 227 1.41 18.50 3.12
CA LYS A 227 2.89 18.49 3.18
C LYS A 227 3.53 19.31 2.06
N GLY A 228 4.78 19.73 2.22
CA GLY A 228 5.58 20.31 1.14
C GLY A 228 5.77 19.32 -0.02
N SER A 229 5.70 19.81 -1.26
CA SER A 229 5.66 18.96 -2.47
C SER A 229 6.94 18.14 -2.72
N ARG A 230 8.10 18.66 -2.30
CA ARG A 230 9.45 18.12 -2.61
C ARG A 230 9.68 17.85 -4.11
N ASN A 231 8.98 18.57 -4.99
CA ASN A 231 8.92 18.30 -6.44
C ASN A 231 10.30 18.07 -7.10
N GLN A 232 11.31 18.89 -6.77
CA GLN A 232 12.65 18.78 -7.33
C GLN A 232 13.36 17.46 -6.97
N PHE A 233 13.18 16.96 -5.74
CA PHE A 233 13.76 15.70 -5.31
C PHE A 233 13.09 14.52 -6.02
N TYR A 234 11.74 14.51 -6.08
CA TYR A 234 10.99 13.47 -6.76
C TYR A 234 11.25 13.43 -8.29
N ASP A 235 11.41 14.57 -8.95
CA ASP A 235 11.80 14.64 -10.37
C ASP A 235 13.18 13.96 -10.61
N TYR A 236 14.21 14.37 -9.87
CA TYR A 236 15.55 13.75 -10.03
C TYR A 236 15.58 12.28 -9.60
N TYR A 237 14.79 11.87 -8.59
CA TYR A 237 14.65 10.47 -8.19
C TYR A 237 14.04 9.62 -9.31
N TYR A 238 12.96 10.11 -9.94
CA TYR A 238 12.34 9.45 -11.08
C TYR A 238 13.27 9.39 -12.30
N LYS A 239 14.06 10.45 -12.55
CA LYS A 239 15.08 10.46 -13.62
C LYS A 239 16.22 9.48 -13.38
N MET A 240 16.62 9.25 -12.13
CA MET A 240 17.55 8.16 -11.78
C MET A 240 16.95 6.78 -12.12
N ILE A 241 15.66 6.56 -11.85
CA ILE A 241 14.97 5.31 -12.23
C ILE A 241 14.93 5.16 -13.76
N LEU A 242 14.58 6.24 -14.49
CA LEU A 242 14.63 6.26 -15.95
C LEU A 242 16.03 5.97 -16.51
N PHE A 243 17.10 6.50 -15.90
CA PHE A 243 18.48 6.15 -16.27
C PHE A 243 18.73 4.64 -16.19
N TYR A 244 18.36 4.01 -15.06
CA TYR A 244 18.56 2.57 -14.86
C TYR A 244 17.71 1.71 -15.78
N PHE A 245 16.52 2.18 -16.20
CA PHE A 245 15.66 1.49 -17.15
C PHE A 245 16.15 1.66 -18.59
N PHE A 246 16.40 2.90 -19.03
CA PHE A 246 16.70 3.23 -20.43
C PHE A 246 18.06 2.71 -20.88
N LYS A 247 19.08 2.71 -20.00
CA LYS A 247 20.44 2.23 -20.33
C LYS A 247 20.52 0.75 -20.74
N GLN A 248 19.45 -0.02 -20.53
CA GLN A 248 19.38 -1.44 -20.88
C GLN A 248 19.15 -1.64 -22.38
N PHE A 249 18.61 -0.64 -23.08
CA PHE A 249 18.24 -0.72 -24.48
C PHE A 249 19.30 -0.04 -25.37
N ARG A 250 19.98 -0.84 -26.21
CA ARG A 250 21.04 -0.35 -27.11
C ARG A 250 20.59 0.73 -28.10
N SER A 251 19.30 0.76 -28.45
CA SER A 251 18.74 1.73 -29.39
C SER A 251 18.47 3.11 -28.77
N VAL A 252 18.55 3.26 -27.44
CA VAL A 252 18.41 4.59 -26.81
C VAL A 252 19.65 5.43 -27.14
N PRO A 253 19.49 6.63 -27.71
CA PRO A 253 20.62 7.50 -28.05
C PRO A 253 21.50 7.84 -26.85
N LYS A 254 22.83 7.80 -27.04
CA LYS A 254 23.83 8.01 -25.97
C LYS A 254 23.63 9.33 -25.21
N ASN A 255 23.30 10.41 -25.93
CA ASN A 255 23.01 11.72 -25.34
C ASN A 255 21.79 11.72 -24.40
N VAL A 256 20.78 10.87 -24.63
CA VAL A 256 19.62 10.71 -23.74
C VAL A 256 20.06 10.01 -22.44
N VAL A 257 20.88 8.96 -22.55
CA VAL A 257 21.44 8.26 -21.38
C VAL A 257 22.36 9.18 -20.58
N GLU A 258 23.23 9.96 -21.23
CA GLU A 258 24.10 10.95 -20.60
C GLU A 258 23.32 12.09 -19.93
N THR A 259 22.19 12.51 -20.50
CA THR A 259 21.30 13.51 -19.87
C THR A 259 20.67 12.95 -18.59
N LEU A 260 20.15 11.71 -18.63
CA LEU A 260 19.60 11.05 -17.45
C LEU A 260 20.67 10.75 -16.39
N GLU A 261 21.91 10.48 -16.80
CA GLU A 261 23.06 10.35 -15.89
C GLU A 261 23.42 11.68 -15.21
N SER A 262 23.42 12.79 -15.94
CA SER A 262 23.61 14.12 -15.37
C SER A 262 22.52 14.46 -14.34
N ASP A 263 21.26 14.14 -14.63
CA ASP A 263 20.15 14.35 -13.69
C ASP A 263 20.22 13.42 -12.46
N LYS A 264 20.76 12.20 -12.61
CA LYS A 264 21.12 11.32 -11.47
C LYS A 264 22.23 11.92 -10.60
N GLU A 265 23.25 12.55 -11.18
CA GLU A 265 24.28 13.20 -10.34
C GLU A 265 23.74 14.46 -9.63
N LYS A 266 22.82 15.22 -10.25
CA LYS A 266 22.09 16.31 -9.56
C LYS A 266 21.26 15.83 -8.38
N LEU A 267 20.73 14.59 -8.41
CA LEU A 267 20.08 13.97 -7.23
C LEU A 267 21.05 13.85 -6.06
N PHE A 268 22.29 13.40 -6.32
CA PHE A 268 23.32 13.27 -5.30
C PHE A 268 23.79 14.64 -4.79
N GLU A 269 23.93 15.63 -5.67
CA GLU A 269 24.24 17.01 -5.27
C GLU A 269 23.15 17.60 -4.37
N LEU A 270 21.87 17.47 -4.75
CA LEU A 270 20.72 17.88 -3.96
C LEU A 270 20.71 17.16 -2.60
N ALA A 271 20.97 15.86 -2.57
CA ALA A 271 21.04 15.10 -1.33
C ALA A 271 22.16 15.59 -0.40
N LEU A 272 23.34 15.92 -0.94
CA LEU A 272 24.44 16.51 -0.18
C LEU A 272 24.11 17.93 0.33
N GLN A 273 23.39 18.74 -0.44
CA GLN A 273 22.93 20.08 -0.04
C GLN A 273 21.87 20.04 1.06
N CYS A 274 20.91 19.11 0.97
CA CYS A 274 19.85 18.95 1.98
C CYS A 274 20.36 18.23 3.25
N TYR A 275 21.48 17.52 3.20
CA TYR A 275 22.02 16.85 4.36
C TYR A 275 22.51 17.86 5.42
N SER A 276 21.74 17.98 6.50
CA SER A 276 22.13 18.70 7.71
C SER A 276 21.59 17.95 8.92
N LYS A 277 22.47 17.61 9.88
CA LYS A 277 22.10 16.83 11.06
C LYS A 277 20.93 17.45 11.84
N SER A 278 20.89 18.78 11.96
CA SER A 278 19.81 19.49 12.66
C SER A 278 18.48 19.43 11.89
N SER A 279 18.50 19.76 10.59
CA SER A 279 17.31 19.75 9.74
C SER A 279 16.74 18.34 9.58
N MET A 280 17.59 17.35 9.30
CA MET A 280 17.18 15.97 9.09
C MET A 280 16.63 15.33 10.37
N ARG A 281 17.20 15.61 11.56
CA ARG A 281 16.60 15.20 12.85
C ARG A 281 15.15 15.65 12.95
N LYS A 282 14.86 16.92 12.64
CA LYS A 282 13.51 17.46 12.66
C LYS A 282 12.60 16.75 11.66
N SER A 283 13.04 16.60 10.40
CA SER A 283 12.28 15.91 9.35
C SER A 283 12.01 14.43 9.68
N ILE A 284 12.92 13.74 10.35
CA ILE A 284 12.77 12.35 10.79
C ILE A 284 11.81 12.25 11.99
N VAL A 285 11.83 13.19 12.93
CA VAL A 285 10.81 13.27 14.00
C VAL A 285 9.42 13.50 13.41
N GLU A 286 9.29 14.41 12.44
CA GLU A 286 8.05 14.66 11.70
C GLU A 286 7.53 13.40 10.98
N LEU A 287 8.41 12.67 10.29
CA LEU A 287 8.10 11.40 9.61
C LEU A 287 7.67 10.29 10.59
N LEU A 288 8.39 10.12 11.70
CA LEU A 288 8.09 9.10 12.71
C LEU A 288 6.80 9.41 13.48
N TYR A 289 6.48 10.69 13.67
CA TYR A 289 5.20 11.12 14.22
C TYR A 289 4.04 10.87 13.25
N PHE A 290 4.24 11.12 11.96
CA PHE A 290 3.30 10.73 10.90
C PHE A 290 3.01 9.22 10.92
N PHE A 291 4.05 8.37 11.03
CA PHE A 291 3.85 6.93 11.18
C PHE A 291 3.10 6.55 12.45
N TYR A 292 3.43 7.18 13.59
CA TYR A 292 2.71 6.97 14.84
C TYR A 292 1.21 7.24 14.67
N LYS A 293 0.84 8.41 14.13
CA LYS A 293 -0.56 8.76 13.82
C LYS A 293 -1.23 7.76 12.87
N LYS A 294 -0.55 7.39 11.78
CA LYS A 294 -1.07 6.46 10.76
C LYS A 294 -1.28 5.05 11.31
N CYS A 295 -0.35 4.54 12.12
CA CYS A 295 -0.48 3.25 12.80
C CYS A 295 -1.59 3.26 13.87
N THR A 296 -1.71 4.34 14.66
CA THR A 296 -2.77 4.55 15.66
C THR A 296 -4.16 4.62 15.03
N LEU A 297 -4.31 5.38 13.94
CA LEU A 297 -5.55 5.46 13.14
C LEU A 297 -5.99 4.08 12.66
N LEU A 298 -5.07 3.32 12.06
CA LEU A 298 -5.35 2.01 11.47
C LEU A 298 -5.33 0.86 12.49
N LYS A 299 -5.04 1.14 13.78
CA LYS A 299 -4.69 0.16 14.83
C LYS A 299 -3.87 -1.02 14.29
N SER A 300 -2.85 -0.68 13.50
CA SER A 300 -2.03 -1.62 12.74
C SER A 300 -0.60 -1.12 12.62
N ILE A 301 0.38 -1.98 12.92
CA ILE A 301 1.81 -1.65 12.79
C ILE A 301 2.27 -1.59 11.32
N ARG A 302 1.45 -2.10 10.40
CA ARG A 302 1.81 -2.30 8.99
C ARG A 302 2.45 -1.09 8.31
N PRO A 303 1.94 0.16 8.42
CA PRO A 303 2.51 1.31 7.71
C PRO A 303 4.00 1.56 8.01
N LEU A 304 4.50 1.05 9.15
CA LEU A 304 5.88 1.23 9.60
C LEU A 304 6.80 0.05 9.21
N LEU A 305 6.27 -1.09 8.74
CA LEU A 305 7.07 -2.32 8.59
C LEU A 305 8.22 -2.19 7.59
N ASP A 306 7.97 -1.70 6.37
CA ASP A 306 9.03 -1.62 5.37
C ASP A 306 10.04 -0.51 5.68
N PHE A 307 9.60 0.58 6.32
CA PHE A 307 10.49 1.59 6.91
C PHE A 307 11.37 1.00 8.03
N PHE A 308 10.79 0.15 8.89
CA PHE A 308 11.51 -0.57 9.94
C PHE A 308 12.60 -1.45 9.33
N ASN A 309 12.28 -2.24 8.29
CA ASN A 309 13.26 -3.07 7.59
C ASN A 309 14.33 -2.22 6.90
N PHE A 310 13.95 -1.13 6.23
CA PHE A 310 14.89 -0.21 5.57
C PHE A 310 15.96 0.28 6.56
N VAL A 311 15.54 0.77 7.72
CA VAL A 311 16.44 1.21 8.79
C VAL A 311 17.27 0.02 9.32
N CYS A 312 16.62 -1.06 9.73
CA CYS A 312 17.27 -2.12 10.51
C CYS A 312 18.26 -2.96 9.70
N SER A 313 17.96 -3.28 8.43
CA SER A 313 18.91 -3.95 7.52
C SER A 313 20.20 -3.14 7.31
N ARG A 314 20.08 -1.81 7.27
CA ARG A 314 21.22 -0.90 7.11
C ARG A 314 22.00 -0.68 8.41
N VAL A 315 21.39 -0.94 9.58
CA VAL A 315 22.14 -1.06 10.85
C VAL A 315 22.95 -2.37 10.89
N GLU A 316 22.50 -3.45 10.24
CA GLU A 316 23.28 -4.71 10.13
C GLU A 316 24.53 -4.56 9.24
N ASP A 317 24.48 -3.68 8.24
CA ASP A 317 25.65 -3.24 7.46
C ASP A 317 26.60 -2.30 8.23
N SER A 318 26.26 -1.94 9.48
CA SER A 318 27.04 -1.03 10.33
C SER A 318 27.97 -1.75 11.29
N ILE A 319 28.91 -1.02 11.89
CA ILE A 319 29.81 -1.54 12.94
C ILE A 319 29.11 -1.71 14.30
N TYR A 320 27.80 -1.47 14.40
CA TYR A 320 27.03 -1.42 15.63
C TYR A 320 25.92 -2.47 15.69
N SER A 321 25.67 -3.00 16.89
CA SER A 321 24.48 -3.83 17.16
C SER A 321 23.24 -2.96 17.41
N LYS A 322 22.14 -3.26 16.69
CA LYS A 322 20.80 -2.68 16.89
C LYS A 322 20.41 -2.62 18.37
N LEU A 323 20.50 -3.76 19.06
CA LEU A 323 20.11 -3.90 20.46
C LEU A 323 21.02 -3.14 21.42
N ASN A 324 22.32 -3.05 21.12
CA ASN A 324 23.24 -2.29 21.96
C ASN A 324 22.95 -0.79 21.88
N ILE A 325 22.70 -0.26 20.68
CA ILE A 325 22.26 1.14 20.49
C ILE A 325 20.96 1.38 21.26
N ILE A 326 19.92 0.57 21.05
CA ILE A 326 18.62 0.77 21.71
C ILE A 326 18.75 0.72 23.24
N LYS A 327 19.55 -0.19 23.79
CA LYS A 327 19.78 -0.27 25.24
C LYS A 327 20.51 0.96 25.78
N SER A 328 21.69 1.30 25.24
CA SER A 328 22.52 2.37 25.80
C SER A 328 22.01 3.77 25.48
N GLU A 329 21.51 4.00 24.26
CA GLU A 329 21.13 5.33 23.80
C GLU A 329 19.67 5.69 24.07
N TYR A 330 18.82 4.70 24.38
CA TYR A 330 17.40 4.92 24.65
C TYR A 330 16.93 4.32 25.98
N LEU A 331 16.87 2.99 26.11
CA LEU A 331 16.21 2.36 27.26
C LEU A 331 16.89 2.65 28.60
N ASN A 332 18.21 2.74 28.66
CA ASN A 332 18.93 3.09 29.90
C ASN A 332 18.62 4.52 30.39
N LYS A 333 18.07 5.39 29.54
CA LYS A 333 17.67 6.77 29.86
C LYS A 333 16.20 6.88 30.28
N LEU A 334 15.46 5.76 30.33
CA LEU A 334 14.06 5.69 30.77
C LEU A 334 13.96 5.11 32.17
N ASP A 335 13.14 5.74 33.01
CA ASP A 335 12.80 5.27 34.36
C ASP A 335 11.71 4.18 34.31
N TYR A 336 12.00 3.10 33.60
CA TYR A 336 11.18 1.90 33.54
C TYR A 336 11.88 0.72 34.20
N ASP A 337 11.08 -0.19 34.75
CA ASP A 337 11.57 -1.46 35.29
C ASP A 337 12.18 -2.36 34.20
N THR A 338 12.96 -3.34 34.65
CA THR A 338 13.70 -4.28 33.78
C THR A 338 12.78 -5.10 32.87
N ASP A 339 11.59 -5.51 33.33
CA ASP A 339 10.67 -6.32 32.54
C ASP A 339 10.02 -5.49 31.44
N THR A 340 9.62 -4.26 31.76
CA THR A 340 9.09 -3.29 30.79
C THR A 340 10.12 -3.03 29.68
N LYS A 341 11.40 -2.84 30.04
CA LYS A 341 12.51 -2.70 29.08
C LYS A 341 12.71 -3.97 28.25
N ASN A 342 12.70 -5.15 28.87
CA ASN A 342 12.86 -6.44 28.19
C ASN A 342 11.68 -6.74 27.23
N ASN A 343 10.45 -6.43 27.61
CA ASN A 343 9.27 -6.62 26.77
C ASN A 343 9.25 -5.67 25.57
N LEU A 344 9.70 -4.42 25.74
CA LEU A 344 9.92 -3.52 24.58
C LEU A 344 10.96 -4.09 23.60
N ILE A 345 12.06 -4.69 24.10
CA ILE A 345 13.05 -5.39 23.24
C ILE A 345 12.45 -6.64 22.57
N LYS A 346 11.64 -7.43 23.29
CA LYS A 346 10.94 -8.61 22.75
C LYS A 346 10.01 -8.24 21.60
N ILE A 347 9.28 -7.12 21.74
CA ILE A 347 8.41 -6.58 20.70
C ILE A 347 9.24 -6.03 19.53
N PHE A 348 10.31 -5.29 19.79
CA PHE A 348 11.24 -4.80 18.75
C PHE A 348 11.79 -5.96 17.91
N ASN A 349 12.31 -7.02 18.54
CA ASN A 349 12.84 -8.21 17.85
C ASN A 349 11.78 -8.95 17.02
N TYR A 350 10.53 -9.00 17.49
CA TYR A 350 9.42 -9.56 16.71
C TYR A 350 9.15 -8.73 15.44
N LEU A 351 9.13 -7.39 15.57
CA LEU A 351 8.95 -6.50 14.42
C LEU A 351 10.13 -6.55 13.46
N ASP A 352 11.37 -6.57 13.95
CA ASP A 352 12.60 -6.69 13.17
C ASP A 352 12.55 -7.92 12.26
N ARG A 353 12.46 -9.12 12.85
CA ARG A 353 12.35 -10.39 12.10
C ARG A 353 11.19 -10.40 11.10
N THR A 354 10.04 -9.86 11.50
CA THR A 354 8.83 -9.92 10.63
C THR A 354 8.86 -8.86 9.53
N SER A 355 9.51 -7.72 9.76
CA SER A 355 9.73 -6.69 8.74
C SER A 355 10.66 -7.20 7.64
N THR A 356 11.73 -7.91 8.00
CA THR A 356 12.62 -8.58 7.03
C THR A 356 11.89 -9.65 6.23
N LEU A 357 11.10 -10.52 6.89
CA LEU A 357 10.27 -11.52 6.20
C LEU A 357 9.27 -10.87 5.22
N SER A 358 8.59 -9.80 5.66
CA SER A 358 7.68 -9.00 4.82
C SER A 358 8.42 -8.45 3.59
N SER A 359 9.55 -7.78 3.78
CA SER A 359 10.34 -7.19 2.71
C SER A 359 10.88 -8.24 1.73
N THR A 360 11.27 -9.44 2.21
CA THR A 360 11.69 -10.56 1.35
C THR A 360 10.57 -11.01 0.41
N PHE A 361 9.33 -11.12 0.88
CA PHE A 361 8.19 -11.41 0.01
C PHE A 361 7.87 -10.25 -0.92
N LEU A 362 7.91 -9.01 -0.42
CA LEU A 362 7.60 -7.82 -1.20
C LEU A 362 8.58 -7.58 -2.35
N ALA A 363 9.88 -7.73 -2.14
CA ALA A 363 10.90 -7.58 -3.19
C ALA A 363 10.71 -8.55 -4.38
N ASN A 364 9.92 -9.62 -4.21
CA ASN A 364 9.57 -10.57 -5.27
C ASN A 364 8.20 -10.26 -5.92
N ASN A 365 7.42 -9.31 -5.41
CA ASN A 365 6.10 -8.91 -5.92
C ASN A 365 6.18 -8.01 -7.17
N LEU A 366 7.09 -8.32 -8.10
CA LEU A 366 7.35 -7.55 -9.32
C LEU A 366 6.26 -7.80 -10.40
N PRO A 367 6.09 -6.93 -11.41
CA PRO A 367 4.92 -6.97 -12.28
C PRO A 367 4.80 -8.16 -13.25
N SER A 368 5.88 -8.91 -13.48
CA SER A 368 5.85 -10.01 -14.45
C SER A 368 5.18 -11.27 -13.88
N ARG A 369 4.46 -12.04 -14.72
CA ARG A 369 3.91 -13.37 -14.35
C ARG A 369 4.96 -14.27 -13.67
N LYS A 370 6.15 -14.38 -14.27
CA LYS A 370 7.28 -15.15 -13.72
C LYS A 370 7.67 -14.71 -12.32
N SER A 371 7.69 -13.39 -12.05
CA SER A 371 7.94 -12.86 -10.71
C SER A 371 6.83 -13.21 -9.71
N GLN A 372 5.58 -13.12 -10.14
CA GLN A 372 4.42 -13.49 -9.31
C GLN A 372 4.43 -14.99 -8.97
N SER A 373 4.76 -15.86 -9.92
CA SER A 373 4.90 -17.29 -9.66
C SER A 373 6.13 -17.61 -8.80
N ASN A 374 7.24 -16.85 -8.94
CA ASN A 374 8.39 -16.95 -8.04
C ASN A 374 8.03 -16.55 -6.59
N LEU A 375 7.22 -15.51 -6.40
CA LEU A 375 6.69 -15.12 -5.09
C LEU A 375 5.81 -16.22 -4.48
N PHE A 376 4.93 -16.83 -5.27
CA PHE A 376 4.12 -17.97 -4.83
C PHE A 376 5.01 -19.12 -4.36
N SER A 377 6.01 -19.51 -5.17
CA SER A 377 6.99 -20.54 -4.83
C SER A 377 7.83 -20.19 -3.59
N LEU A 378 8.13 -18.91 -3.37
CA LEU A 378 8.89 -18.43 -2.21
C LEU A 378 8.12 -18.59 -0.91
N TYR A 379 6.87 -18.13 -0.82
CA TYR A 379 6.07 -18.36 0.39
C TYR A 379 5.65 -19.84 0.51
N LYS A 380 5.43 -20.55 -0.60
CA LYS A 380 5.22 -22.00 -0.58
C LYS A 380 6.38 -22.72 0.09
N LYS A 381 7.61 -22.44 -0.33
CA LYS A 381 8.83 -23.02 0.26
C LYS A 381 8.96 -22.67 1.74
N TYR A 382 8.64 -21.43 2.12
CA TYR A 382 8.71 -20.97 3.51
C TYR A 382 7.70 -21.66 4.44
N TYR A 383 6.45 -21.85 4.01
CA TYR A 383 5.40 -22.44 4.85
C TYR A 383 5.31 -23.97 4.76
N PHE A 384 5.48 -24.57 3.56
CA PHE A 384 5.26 -26.00 3.35
C PHE A 384 6.54 -26.85 3.38
N GLY A 385 7.73 -26.24 3.23
CA GLY A 385 9.00 -26.96 3.13
C GLY A 385 9.43 -27.79 4.34
N MET A 386 8.69 -27.73 5.46
CA MET A 386 8.94 -28.49 6.69
C MET A 386 7.73 -29.32 7.17
N GLY A 387 6.68 -29.48 6.34
CA GLY A 387 5.53 -30.35 6.63
C GLY A 387 4.51 -29.87 7.68
N LEU A 388 3.44 -30.65 7.87
CA LEU A 388 2.29 -30.32 8.72
C LEU A 388 2.66 -30.08 10.19
N GLU A 389 3.48 -30.96 10.79
CA GLU A 389 3.89 -30.84 12.20
C GLU A 389 4.52 -29.48 12.48
N THR A 390 5.32 -28.97 11.54
CA THR A 390 5.92 -27.64 11.65
C THR A 390 4.87 -26.53 11.52
N LEU A 391 3.87 -26.66 10.65
CA LEU A 391 2.77 -25.70 10.56
C LEU A 391 1.91 -25.65 11.84
N GLU A 392 1.68 -26.78 12.51
CA GLU A 392 0.86 -26.81 13.73
C GLU A 392 1.60 -26.41 15.01
N SER A 393 2.90 -26.73 15.12
CA SER A 393 3.66 -26.59 16.37
C SER A 393 4.68 -25.44 16.37
N SER A 394 5.15 -24.98 15.22
CA SER A 394 6.26 -24.02 15.16
C SER A 394 5.82 -22.55 15.19
N ASN A 395 6.81 -21.69 15.43
CA ASN A 395 6.68 -20.23 15.29
C ASN A 395 6.83 -19.73 13.83
N ILE A 396 6.65 -20.60 12.81
CA ILE A 396 6.60 -20.17 11.39
C ILE A 396 5.28 -19.45 11.09
N LEU A 397 4.16 -19.97 11.62
CA LEU A 397 2.86 -19.28 11.58
C LEU A 397 2.75 -18.27 12.72
N PHE A 398 1.97 -17.21 12.50
CA PHE A 398 1.71 -16.21 13.54
C PHE A 398 0.75 -16.75 14.61
N LEU A 399 -0.27 -17.50 14.16
CA LEU A 399 -1.38 -18.01 14.95
C LEU A 399 -1.56 -19.55 14.78
N PRO A 400 -0.57 -20.41 15.10
CA PRO A 400 -0.66 -21.86 14.86
C PRO A 400 -1.89 -22.53 15.49
N ASN A 401 -2.33 -22.07 16.66
CA ASN A 401 -3.59 -22.53 17.28
C ASN A 401 -4.86 -22.27 16.43
N LEU A 402 -4.86 -21.24 15.58
CA LEU A 402 -5.96 -20.96 14.65
C LEU A 402 -5.90 -21.90 13.44
N PHE A 403 -4.69 -22.18 12.93
CA PHE A 403 -4.48 -23.17 11.86
C PHE A 403 -5.05 -24.53 12.26
N ARG A 404 -4.54 -25.11 13.36
CA ARG A 404 -4.99 -26.40 13.90
C ARG A 404 -6.50 -26.48 14.15
N LYS A 405 -7.10 -25.43 14.74
CA LYS A 405 -8.56 -25.38 14.93
C LYS A 405 -9.33 -25.37 13.61
N THR A 406 -8.84 -24.63 12.62
CA THR A 406 -9.49 -24.54 11.30
C THR A 406 -9.37 -25.85 10.52
N LEU A 407 -8.20 -26.51 10.61
CA LEU A 407 -7.96 -27.81 9.96
C LEU A 407 -8.85 -28.90 10.57
N ASN A 408 -8.89 -29.00 11.90
CA ASN A 408 -9.76 -29.96 12.58
C ASN A 408 -11.25 -29.71 12.25
N GLN A 409 -11.69 -28.45 12.24
CA GLN A 409 -13.06 -28.10 11.85
C GLN A 409 -13.42 -28.50 10.42
N HIS A 410 -12.46 -28.41 9.48
CA HIS A 410 -12.66 -28.87 8.11
C HIS A 410 -12.73 -30.40 8.04
N ASN A 411 -11.76 -31.09 8.64
CA ASN A 411 -11.68 -32.55 8.64
C ASN A 411 -12.89 -33.23 9.34
N HIS A 412 -13.49 -32.60 10.37
CA HIS A 412 -14.72 -33.09 11.00
C HIS A 412 -15.95 -33.14 10.07
N SER A 413 -15.90 -32.50 8.90
CA SER A 413 -17.01 -32.46 7.93
C SER A 413 -16.82 -33.37 6.71
N LEU A 414 -15.77 -34.20 6.72
CA LEU A 414 -15.36 -35.04 5.59
C LEU A 414 -15.39 -36.53 5.95
N GLU A 415 -15.60 -37.36 4.93
CA GLU A 415 -15.36 -38.81 5.01
C GLU A 415 -13.87 -39.11 5.21
N GLU A 416 -13.54 -40.23 5.86
CA GLU A 416 -12.16 -40.56 6.29
C GLU A 416 -11.13 -40.49 5.15
N ASN A 417 -11.52 -40.89 3.94
CA ASN A 417 -10.65 -40.89 2.75
C ASN A 417 -10.34 -39.50 2.18
N ASN A 418 -11.05 -38.45 2.62
CA ASN A 418 -10.87 -37.07 2.14
C ASN A 418 -10.20 -36.15 3.19
N ILE A 419 -9.86 -36.68 4.37
CA ILE A 419 -9.23 -35.93 5.47
C ILE A 419 -7.86 -35.37 5.06
N VAL A 420 -7.65 -34.07 5.29
CA VAL A 420 -6.34 -33.43 5.09
C VAL A 420 -5.41 -33.80 6.25
N ASN A 421 -4.43 -34.66 5.98
CA ASN A 421 -3.47 -35.18 6.95
C ASN A 421 -2.00 -34.84 6.56
N SER A 422 -1.02 -35.43 7.28
CA SER A 422 0.40 -35.23 7.00
C SER A 422 0.85 -35.70 5.61
N ASN A 423 0.28 -36.78 5.07
CA ASN A 423 0.54 -37.26 3.71
C ASN A 423 -0.10 -36.31 2.69
N SER A 424 -1.33 -35.86 2.90
CA SER A 424 -2.00 -34.84 2.06
C SER A 424 -1.12 -33.60 1.88
N ILE A 425 -0.55 -33.07 2.98
CA ILE A 425 0.31 -31.87 2.91
C ILE A 425 1.68 -32.16 2.28
N LYS A 426 2.25 -33.37 2.44
CA LYS A 426 3.45 -33.78 1.69
C LYS A 426 3.17 -33.85 0.18
N ASN A 427 2.02 -34.41 -0.21
CA ASN A 427 1.60 -34.49 -1.61
C ASN A 427 1.35 -33.09 -2.20
N VAL A 428 0.66 -32.20 -1.48
CA VAL A 428 0.49 -30.79 -1.87
C VAL A 428 1.85 -30.09 -2.02
N ASN A 429 2.79 -30.29 -1.09
CA ASN A 429 4.13 -29.69 -1.20
C ASN A 429 4.91 -30.22 -2.42
N ARG A 430 4.83 -31.52 -2.71
CA ARG A 430 5.46 -32.15 -3.89
C ARG A 430 4.81 -31.71 -5.20
N LEU A 431 3.48 -31.61 -5.27
CA LEU A 431 2.78 -31.06 -6.44
C LEU A 431 3.32 -29.65 -6.76
N PHE A 432 3.49 -28.82 -5.75
CA PHE A 432 4.09 -27.50 -5.88
C PHE A 432 5.60 -27.50 -6.21
N ASP A 433 6.30 -28.63 -6.20
CA ASP A 433 7.68 -28.68 -6.73
C ASP A 433 7.63 -28.78 -8.26
N TYR A 434 6.67 -29.53 -8.81
CA TYR A 434 6.35 -29.53 -10.25
C TYR A 434 5.72 -28.21 -10.74
N PHE A 435 5.20 -27.36 -9.84
CA PHE A 435 4.76 -26.00 -10.23
C PHE A 435 5.91 -25.14 -10.77
N ILE A 436 7.17 -25.48 -10.51
CA ILE A 436 8.33 -24.78 -11.11
C ILE A 436 8.27 -24.86 -12.64
N ASP A 437 7.91 -26.01 -13.21
CA ASP A 437 7.75 -26.17 -14.66
C ASP A 437 6.60 -25.32 -15.24
N ILE A 438 5.58 -25.03 -14.43
CA ILE A 438 4.46 -24.15 -14.78
C ILE A 438 4.91 -22.67 -14.82
N ILE A 439 5.99 -22.27 -14.16
CA ILE A 439 6.42 -20.85 -14.09
C ILE A 439 6.89 -20.30 -15.42
N ASP A 440 7.47 -21.15 -16.28
CA ASP A 440 8.18 -20.72 -17.49
C ASP A 440 7.31 -20.66 -18.75
N ILE A 441 6.05 -21.10 -18.70
CA ILE A 441 5.06 -20.98 -19.79
C ILE A 441 4.21 -19.71 -19.67
N GLU A 442 3.85 -19.13 -20.81
CA GLU A 442 3.02 -17.91 -20.85
C GLU A 442 1.60 -18.17 -20.35
N SER A 443 1.08 -19.37 -20.58
CA SER A 443 -0.27 -19.83 -20.21
C SER A 443 -0.44 -20.28 -18.76
N SER A 444 0.58 -20.08 -17.92
CA SER A 444 0.65 -20.52 -16.51
C SER A 444 -0.59 -20.20 -15.65
N ASP A 445 -1.24 -19.05 -15.86
CA ASP A 445 -2.48 -18.67 -15.16
C ASP A 445 -3.62 -19.71 -15.31
N VAL A 446 -3.67 -20.49 -16.40
CA VAL A 446 -4.70 -21.54 -16.60
C VAL A 446 -4.66 -22.59 -15.49
N PHE A 447 -3.47 -23.03 -15.09
CA PHE A 447 -3.29 -24.04 -14.05
C PHE A 447 -3.71 -23.50 -12.68
N PHE A 448 -3.33 -22.26 -12.36
CA PHE A 448 -3.77 -21.59 -11.14
C PHE A 448 -5.30 -21.42 -11.10
N GLN A 449 -5.94 -21.10 -12.23
CA GLN A 449 -7.40 -21.02 -12.32
C GLN A 449 -8.07 -22.39 -12.17
N LYS A 450 -7.59 -23.44 -12.86
CA LYS A 450 -8.18 -24.79 -12.78
C LYS A 450 -8.00 -25.47 -11.42
N ILE A 451 -6.89 -25.22 -10.71
CA ILE A 451 -6.59 -25.84 -9.39
C ILE A 451 -7.08 -24.98 -8.22
N LEU A 452 -6.90 -23.65 -8.27
CA LEU A 452 -7.13 -22.73 -7.15
C LEU A 452 -8.27 -21.72 -7.39
N ASN A 453 -8.95 -21.78 -8.55
CA ASN A 453 -10.03 -20.87 -8.97
C ASN A 453 -9.63 -19.37 -8.94
N LYS A 454 -8.33 -19.09 -9.11
CA LYS A 454 -7.72 -17.75 -8.99
C LYS A 454 -6.51 -17.59 -9.91
N SER A 455 -6.25 -16.37 -10.37
CA SER A 455 -4.98 -16.03 -11.01
C SER A 455 -3.84 -15.88 -10.00
N ILE A 456 -2.60 -15.97 -10.46
CA ILE A 456 -1.43 -15.86 -9.58
C ILE A 456 -1.36 -14.50 -8.86
N PHE A 457 -1.70 -13.42 -9.57
CA PHE A 457 -1.81 -12.07 -9.01
C PHE A 457 -2.87 -11.98 -7.90
N THR A 458 -4.01 -12.66 -8.07
CA THR A 458 -5.09 -12.67 -7.07
C THR A 458 -4.67 -13.41 -5.80
N LEU A 459 -3.98 -14.55 -5.96
CA LEU A 459 -3.43 -15.35 -4.86
C LEU A 459 -2.40 -14.55 -4.06
N ASN A 460 -1.43 -13.93 -4.73
CA ASN A 460 -0.39 -13.13 -4.08
C ASN A 460 -0.95 -11.89 -3.35
N PHE A 461 -1.96 -11.24 -3.92
CA PHE A 461 -2.67 -10.15 -3.26
C PHE A 461 -3.40 -10.59 -1.98
N GLU A 462 -4.12 -11.72 -2.02
CA GLU A 462 -4.74 -12.29 -0.84
C GLU A 462 -3.71 -12.76 0.20
N PHE A 463 -2.59 -13.34 -0.24
CA PHE A 463 -1.47 -13.71 0.62
C PHE A 463 -1.01 -12.51 1.45
N PHE A 464 -0.64 -11.38 0.82
CA PHE A 464 -0.24 -10.19 1.58
C PHE A 464 -1.35 -9.71 2.54
N LYS A 465 -2.60 -9.61 2.06
CA LYS A 465 -3.74 -9.17 2.88
C LYS A 465 -3.94 -10.04 4.13
N THR A 466 -3.79 -11.35 4.01
CA THR A 466 -3.98 -12.31 5.10
C THR A 466 -2.75 -12.40 6.01
N PHE A 467 -1.54 -12.34 5.44
CA PHE A 467 -0.24 -12.24 6.13
C PHE A 467 -0.20 -11.05 7.09
N PHE A 468 -0.45 -9.83 6.59
CA PHE A 468 -0.43 -8.61 7.42
C PHE A 468 -1.52 -8.62 8.50
N ARG A 469 -2.65 -9.28 8.26
CA ARG A 469 -3.72 -9.44 9.25
C ARG A 469 -3.31 -10.37 10.39
N SER A 470 -2.68 -11.50 10.10
CA SER A 470 -2.18 -12.44 11.11
C SER A 470 -0.98 -11.88 11.87
N LEU A 471 -0.06 -11.20 11.19
CA LEU A 471 1.02 -10.42 11.78
C LEU A 471 0.48 -9.42 12.80
N ASN A 472 -0.42 -8.53 12.39
CA ASN A 472 -0.94 -7.51 13.31
C ASN A 472 -1.73 -8.12 14.47
N LYS A 473 -2.41 -9.26 14.27
CA LYS A 473 -3.08 -9.96 15.36
C LYS A 473 -2.11 -10.59 16.35
N LYS A 474 -0.98 -11.14 15.90
CA LYS A 474 0.11 -11.63 16.76
C LYS A 474 0.81 -10.48 17.50
N PHE A 475 1.03 -9.35 16.84
CA PHE A 475 1.53 -8.12 17.46
C PHE A 475 0.61 -7.67 18.62
N LEU A 476 -0.69 -7.53 18.35
CA LEU A 476 -1.69 -7.20 19.38
C LEU A 476 -1.72 -8.22 20.53
N PHE A 477 -1.52 -9.51 20.25
CA PHE A 477 -1.41 -10.52 21.31
C PHE A 477 -0.17 -10.34 22.19
N LEU A 478 0.99 -9.99 21.61
CA LEU A 478 2.21 -9.70 22.39
C LEU A 478 2.01 -8.48 23.31
N ILE A 479 1.30 -7.45 22.84
CA ILE A 479 0.94 -6.28 23.65
C ILE A 479 -0.02 -6.68 24.78
N SER A 480 -1.08 -7.44 24.49
CA SER A 480 -2.03 -7.89 25.53
C SER A 480 -1.42 -8.83 26.57
N HIS A 481 -0.30 -9.50 26.26
CA HIS A 481 0.46 -10.31 27.23
C HIS A 481 1.21 -9.41 28.22
N PHE A 482 1.88 -8.37 27.71
CA PHE A 482 2.54 -7.33 28.50
C PHE A 482 1.54 -6.64 29.45
N GLU A 483 0.35 -6.29 28.95
CA GLU A 483 -0.73 -5.71 29.77
C GLU A 483 -1.14 -6.64 30.93
N LYS A 484 -1.26 -7.95 30.68
CA LYS A 484 -1.72 -8.93 31.68
C LYS A 484 -0.68 -9.31 32.73
N GLU A 485 0.61 -9.38 32.37
CA GLU A 485 1.69 -9.79 33.28
C GLU A 485 1.91 -8.82 34.48
N LYS A 486 1.33 -7.62 34.45
CA LYS A 486 1.46 -6.61 35.51
C LYS A 486 0.14 -5.95 35.95
N ALA A 487 -1.01 -6.56 35.69
CA ALA A 487 -2.32 -6.02 36.10
C ALA A 487 -2.59 -6.08 37.62
N SER A 488 -1.63 -6.56 38.42
CA SER A 488 -1.70 -6.62 39.88
C SER A 488 -1.32 -5.32 40.59
N GLU A 489 -0.58 -4.40 39.96
CA GLU A 489 -0.09 -3.18 40.62
C GLU A 489 -0.09 -1.95 39.69
N SER A 490 -0.71 -0.86 40.16
CA SER A 490 -0.87 0.48 39.55
C SER A 490 -1.84 0.63 38.36
N GLN A 491 -2.44 1.83 38.25
CA GLN A 491 -3.68 2.11 37.50
C GLN A 491 -3.47 2.91 36.19
N ASP A 492 -2.23 3.02 35.71
CA ASP A 492 -1.89 3.91 34.60
C ASP A 492 -1.89 3.24 33.21
N SER A 493 -2.29 4.03 32.21
CA SER A 493 -2.45 3.67 30.79
C SER A 493 -1.17 3.29 30.01
N TYR A 494 -0.04 3.09 30.68
CA TYR A 494 1.18 2.55 30.07
C TYR A 494 0.89 1.16 29.47
N LYS A 495 1.52 0.84 28.33
CA LYS A 495 1.47 -0.46 27.61
C LYS A 495 0.38 -0.64 26.52
N SER A 496 -0.48 0.35 26.26
CA SER A 496 -1.43 0.30 25.12
C SER A 496 -0.74 0.20 23.74
N PHE A 497 -1.50 -0.15 22.68
CA PHE A 497 -0.98 -0.16 21.30
C PHE A 497 -0.26 1.15 20.92
N ASP A 498 -0.86 2.30 21.25
CA ASP A 498 -0.32 3.61 20.89
C ASP A 498 0.99 3.90 21.64
N PHE A 499 1.08 3.50 22.91
CA PHE A 499 2.31 3.54 23.70
C PHE A 499 3.43 2.71 23.04
N ILE A 500 3.15 1.46 22.65
CA ILE A 500 4.12 0.57 22.02
C ILE A 500 4.60 1.13 20.67
N VAL A 501 3.70 1.61 19.81
CA VAL A 501 4.07 2.25 18.53
C VAL A 501 4.97 3.47 18.79
N ALA A 502 4.64 4.31 19.78
CA ALA A 502 5.43 5.48 20.12
C ALA A 502 6.83 5.13 20.67
N HIS A 503 7.00 3.99 21.34
CA HIS A 503 8.32 3.49 21.73
C HIS A 503 9.12 2.93 20.55
N ILE A 504 8.48 2.15 19.66
CA ILE A 504 9.12 1.63 18.45
C ILE A 504 9.59 2.77 17.53
N SER A 505 8.78 3.81 17.33
CA SER A 505 9.17 5.01 16.57
C SER A 505 10.41 5.69 17.19
N ARG A 506 10.51 5.78 18.52
CA ARG A 506 11.68 6.36 19.20
C ARG A 506 12.92 5.46 19.12
N MET A 507 12.76 4.13 19.15
CA MET A 507 13.87 3.21 18.90
C MET A 507 14.43 3.39 17.48
N LEU A 508 13.56 3.49 16.47
CA LEU A 508 13.95 3.77 15.09
C LEU A 508 14.63 5.14 14.96
N TYR A 509 14.12 6.19 15.62
CA TYR A 509 14.79 7.50 15.67
C TYR A 509 16.24 7.38 16.15
N VAL A 510 16.47 6.68 17.25
CA VAL A 510 17.80 6.54 17.86
C VAL A 510 18.75 5.70 16.99
N LEU A 511 18.24 4.68 16.30
CA LEU A 511 19.01 3.95 15.28
C LEU A 511 19.39 4.86 14.11
N ILE A 512 18.45 5.65 13.57
CA ILE A 512 18.70 6.56 12.45
C ILE A 512 19.73 7.64 12.85
N ASP A 513 19.54 8.27 14.01
CA ASP A 513 20.43 9.33 14.49
C ASP A 513 21.85 8.82 14.77
N LYS A 514 21.99 7.58 15.29
CA LYS A 514 23.30 6.98 15.55
C LYS A 514 24.04 6.58 14.27
N ILE A 515 23.34 6.00 13.31
CA ILE A 515 23.95 5.37 12.13
C ILE A 515 24.10 6.33 10.95
N PHE A 516 23.06 7.11 10.64
CA PHE A 516 23.01 7.91 9.41
C PHE A 516 23.32 9.40 9.62
N LEU A 517 23.17 9.94 10.84
CA LEU A 517 23.24 11.37 11.09
C LEU A 517 24.49 11.79 11.89
N ASP A 518 25.52 12.23 11.17
CA ASP A 518 26.68 12.94 11.73
C ASP A 518 26.80 14.36 11.13
N GLU A 519 27.73 15.18 11.62
CA GLU A 519 27.97 16.56 11.15
C GLU A 519 28.22 16.65 9.63
N SER A 520 28.69 15.56 9.00
CA SER A 520 28.78 15.43 7.55
C SER A 520 28.57 13.97 7.11
N PRO A 521 28.14 13.71 5.87
CA PRO A 521 27.98 12.34 5.36
C PRO A 521 29.31 11.56 5.35
N LYS A 522 30.45 12.27 5.26
CA LYS A 522 31.80 11.70 5.35
C LYS A 522 32.15 11.20 6.76
N LYS A 523 31.59 11.80 7.81
CA LYS A 523 31.71 11.26 9.17
C LYS A 523 30.74 10.08 9.37
N ALA A 524 29.46 10.23 8.99
CA ALA A 524 28.46 9.16 9.06
C ALA A 524 28.89 7.87 8.32
N SER A 525 29.58 8.01 7.17
CA SER A 525 30.18 6.90 6.42
C SER A 525 31.11 6.00 7.25
N LYS A 526 31.73 6.50 8.32
CA LYS A 526 32.58 5.70 9.21
C LYS A 526 31.80 4.69 10.06
N ASN A 527 30.49 4.85 10.19
CA ASN A 527 29.62 3.92 10.93
C ASN A 527 29.38 2.61 10.16
N PHE A 528 29.65 2.58 8.86
CA PHE A 528 29.38 1.42 7.99
C PHE A 528 30.63 0.58 7.73
N ILE A 529 30.43 -0.72 7.58
CA ILE A 529 31.50 -1.68 7.25
C ILE A 529 32.05 -1.36 5.85
N ASP A 530 31.17 -1.28 4.85
CA ASP A 530 31.52 -0.94 3.46
C ASP A 530 31.40 0.56 3.16
N LYS A 531 32.26 1.35 3.81
CA LYS A 531 32.36 2.81 3.63
C LYS A 531 33.01 3.27 2.31
N ARG A 532 33.46 2.34 1.46
CA ARG A 532 34.14 2.64 0.19
C ARG A 532 33.34 2.21 -1.05
N GLY A 533 32.47 1.21 -0.92
CA GLY A 533 31.50 0.80 -1.93
C GLY A 533 30.10 1.36 -1.64
N ARG A 534 29.26 0.58 -0.96
CA ARG A 534 27.83 0.87 -0.77
C ARG A 534 27.57 2.16 0.01
N TYR A 535 28.36 2.45 1.06
CA TYR A 535 28.13 3.53 2.02
C TYR A 535 29.09 4.71 1.88
N ILE A 536 29.37 5.12 0.64
CA ILE A 536 30.07 6.39 0.34
C ILE A 536 29.23 7.63 0.73
N PRO A 537 29.84 8.81 0.94
CA PRO A 537 29.15 10.00 1.46
C PRO A 537 27.89 10.41 0.68
N LYS A 538 27.93 10.39 -0.66
CA LYS A 538 26.77 10.77 -1.49
C LYS A 538 25.60 9.77 -1.38
N ASN A 539 25.91 8.48 -1.22
CA ASN A 539 24.90 7.45 -1.03
C ASN A 539 24.22 7.59 0.34
N ILE A 540 24.96 7.91 1.40
CA ILE A 540 24.37 8.13 2.74
C ILE A 540 23.46 9.35 2.73
N ALA A 541 23.89 10.45 2.11
CA ALA A 541 23.05 11.64 1.96
C ALA A 541 21.74 11.32 1.22
N LEU A 542 21.80 10.55 0.12
CA LEU A 542 20.62 10.10 -0.61
C LEU A 542 19.73 9.20 0.27
N ARG A 543 20.31 8.21 0.97
CA ARG A 543 19.58 7.27 1.84
C ARG A 543 18.86 7.97 3.00
N VAL A 544 19.39 9.09 3.50
CA VAL A 544 18.71 9.96 4.48
C VAL A 544 17.51 10.68 3.88
N LEU A 545 17.58 11.16 2.63
CA LEU A 545 16.41 11.71 1.94
C LEU A 545 15.38 10.64 1.56
N GLU A 546 15.83 9.43 1.20
CA GLU A 546 14.93 8.30 0.88
C GLU A 546 14.06 7.87 2.07
N LEU A 547 14.51 8.07 3.32
CA LEU A 547 13.64 7.91 4.50
C LEU A 547 12.33 8.72 4.34
N LEU A 548 12.42 9.92 3.78
CA LEU A 548 11.28 10.83 3.61
C LEU A 548 10.32 10.38 2.47
N ILE A 549 10.75 9.51 1.55
CA ILE A 549 9.90 8.92 0.50
C ILE A 549 8.83 8.00 1.11
N PHE A 550 9.12 7.33 2.23
CA PHE A 550 8.14 6.47 2.89
C PHE A 550 6.89 7.24 3.41
N GLN A 551 6.90 8.57 3.40
CA GLN A 551 5.71 9.39 3.63
C GLN A 551 4.71 9.34 2.46
N ASP A 552 5.13 8.93 1.27
CA ASP A 552 4.31 8.78 0.06
C ASP A 552 4.22 7.31 -0.40
N MET A 553 5.32 6.56 -0.28
CA MET A 553 5.39 5.13 -0.65
C MET A 553 5.85 4.30 0.56
N ASN A 554 4.93 3.99 1.46
CA ASN A 554 5.19 3.27 2.71
C ASN A 554 5.34 1.73 2.57
N PHE A 555 5.74 1.28 1.39
CA PHE A 555 6.05 -0.11 1.07
C PHE A 555 7.53 -0.26 0.68
N SER A 556 8.03 -1.50 0.62
CA SER A 556 9.43 -1.85 0.29
C SER A 556 10.05 -1.00 -0.84
N ASP A 557 11.27 -0.50 -0.59
CA ASP A 557 12.04 0.35 -1.51
C ASP A 557 12.46 -0.37 -2.79
N ASP A 558 12.54 -1.70 -2.76
CA ASP A 558 12.78 -2.54 -3.93
C ASP A 558 11.65 -2.43 -4.98
N LEU A 559 10.44 -2.02 -4.58
CA LEU A 559 9.27 -1.88 -5.47
C LEU A 559 9.05 -0.47 -6.01
N TRP A 560 9.72 0.55 -5.46
CA TRP A 560 9.55 1.94 -5.90
C TRP A 560 9.91 2.16 -7.39
N PRO A 561 10.97 1.56 -7.96
CA PRO A 561 11.30 1.76 -9.38
C PRO A 561 10.19 1.31 -10.31
N ASP A 562 9.74 0.04 -10.19
CA ASP A 562 8.67 -0.53 -11.01
C ASP A 562 7.33 0.18 -10.76
N PHE A 563 7.03 0.58 -9.52
CA PHE A 563 5.83 1.34 -9.19
C PHE A 563 5.82 2.70 -9.91
N LEU A 564 6.91 3.46 -9.83
CA LEU A 564 7.02 4.79 -10.45
C LEU A 564 7.05 4.73 -11.99
N LEU A 565 7.71 3.72 -12.57
CA LEU A 565 7.66 3.45 -14.01
C LEU A 565 6.24 3.13 -14.47
N SER A 566 5.51 2.29 -13.72
CA SER A 566 4.14 1.86 -14.03
C SER A 566 3.14 3.01 -13.91
N MET A 567 3.24 3.83 -12.87
CA MET A 567 2.44 5.06 -12.72
C MET A 567 2.64 6.06 -13.88
N ASN A 568 3.78 5.99 -14.59
CA ASN A 568 4.12 6.83 -15.75
C ASN A 568 4.14 6.06 -17.08
N LYS A 569 3.60 4.83 -17.13
CA LYS A 569 3.73 3.86 -18.23
C LYS A 569 3.55 4.45 -19.63
N GLU A 570 2.47 5.21 -19.86
CA GLU A 570 2.20 5.84 -21.16
C GLU A 570 3.35 6.71 -21.66
N ARG A 571 3.94 7.55 -20.79
CA ARG A 571 5.06 8.42 -21.16
C ARG A 571 6.33 7.63 -21.43
N VAL A 572 6.56 6.58 -20.65
CA VAL A 572 7.70 5.68 -20.85
C VAL A 572 7.59 4.97 -22.21
N LEU A 573 6.39 4.48 -22.55
CA LEU A 573 6.09 3.86 -23.85
C LEU A 573 6.21 4.85 -25.01
N GLU A 574 5.62 6.04 -24.89
CA GLU A 574 5.72 7.12 -25.89
C GLU A 574 7.19 7.48 -26.16
N ARG A 575 7.97 7.67 -25.09
CA ARG A 575 9.39 8.02 -25.19
C ARG A 575 10.25 6.91 -25.80
N LEU A 576 9.92 5.64 -25.57
CA LEU A 576 10.65 4.50 -26.15
C LEU A 576 10.27 4.24 -27.62
N LYS A 577 9.03 4.56 -28.02
CA LYS A 577 8.62 4.55 -29.43
C LYS A 577 9.43 5.51 -30.29
N GLU A 578 9.85 6.67 -29.76
CA GLU A 578 10.78 7.59 -30.45
C GLU A 578 12.13 6.93 -30.85
N PHE A 579 12.50 5.84 -30.17
CA PHE A 579 13.76 5.11 -30.41
C PHE A 579 13.54 3.76 -31.11
N ASN A 580 12.35 3.54 -31.67
CA ASN A 580 11.89 2.26 -32.25
C ASN A 580 12.02 1.08 -31.26
N ILE A 581 11.80 1.32 -29.96
CA ILE A 581 11.79 0.28 -28.93
C ILE A 581 10.34 -0.04 -28.57
N GLU A 582 9.90 -1.24 -28.93
CA GLU A 582 8.68 -1.84 -28.40
C GLU A 582 9.01 -2.67 -27.16
N ILE A 583 8.30 -2.43 -26.05
CA ILE A 583 8.46 -3.18 -24.80
C ILE A 583 7.13 -3.80 -24.36
N HIS A 584 7.22 -5.07 -24.00
CA HIS A 584 6.08 -5.86 -23.56
C HIS A 584 5.50 -5.35 -22.23
N ASN A 585 4.18 -5.52 -22.04
CA ASN A 585 3.49 -5.05 -20.83
C ASN A 585 4.02 -5.64 -19.50
N LYS A 586 4.79 -6.74 -19.54
CA LYS A 586 5.37 -7.43 -18.37
C LYS A 586 6.32 -6.60 -17.50
N TYR A 587 6.80 -5.46 -18.01
CA TYR A 587 7.67 -4.52 -17.27
C TYR A 587 6.88 -3.52 -16.41
N PHE A 588 5.54 -3.56 -16.44
CA PHE A 588 4.70 -2.61 -15.73
C PHE A 588 3.60 -3.32 -14.95
N TYR A 589 3.34 -2.85 -13.72
CA TYR A 589 2.16 -3.23 -12.97
C TYR A 589 0.90 -2.85 -13.76
N THR A 590 -0.17 -3.63 -13.59
CA THR A 590 -1.48 -3.17 -14.02
C THR A 590 -1.99 -2.11 -13.05
N ASP A 591 -2.92 -1.26 -13.50
CA ASP A 591 -3.57 -0.28 -12.62
C ASP A 591 -4.24 -0.94 -11.40
N GLU A 592 -4.71 -2.17 -11.58
CA GLU A 592 -5.31 -3.01 -10.53
C GLU A 592 -4.28 -3.33 -9.44
N ASP A 593 -3.05 -3.68 -9.83
CA ASP A 593 -1.95 -4.00 -8.90
C ASP A 593 -1.40 -2.75 -8.20
N LEU A 594 -1.28 -1.62 -8.91
CA LEU A 594 -0.94 -0.32 -8.32
C LEU A 594 -1.96 0.10 -7.26
N THR A 595 -3.24 -0.05 -7.58
CA THR A 595 -4.36 0.21 -6.67
C THR A 595 -4.32 -0.74 -5.47
N ARG A 596 -4.09 -2.03 -5.68
CA ARG A 596 -3.92 -3.03 -4.62
C ARG A 596 -2.75 -2.66 -3.69
N LEU A 597 -1.57 -2.37 -4.21
CA LEU A 597 -0.40 -1.97 -3.42
C LEU A 597 -0.75 -0.80 -2.48
N LEU A 598 -1.24 0.32 -3.03
CA LEU A 598 -1.61 1.50 -2.24
C LEU A 598 -2.65 1.19 -1.16
N ILE A 599 -3.69 0.42 -1.49
CA ILE A 599 -4.82 0.19 -0.59
C ILE A 599 -4.47 -0.76 0.54
N THR A 600 -3.67 -1.78 0.27
CA THR A 600 -3.37 -2.80 1.30
C THR A 600 -2.59 -2.18 2.47
N TYR A 601 -1.72 -1.18 2.22
CA TYR A 601 -0.94 -0.49 3.27
C TYR A 601 -1.70 0.61 4.02
N ASN A 602 -2.66 1.26 3.38
CA ASN A 602 -3.21 2.52 3.86
C ASN A 602 -4.67 2.43 4.33
N PHE A 603 -5.40 1.37 3.96
CA PHE A 603 -6.82 1.23 4.29
C PHE A 603 -7.16 -0.07 5.00
N GLN A 604 -8.09 0.03 5.96
CA GLN A 604 -8.50 -1.07 6.83
C GLN A 604 -10.04 -1.08 6.96
N SER A 605 -10.63 -2.25 7.16
CA SER A 605 -12.07 -2.39 7.47
C SER A 605 -12.25 -3.44 8.55
N TYR A 606 -13.21 -3.17 9.44
CA TYR A 606 -13.59 -4.04 10.56
C TYR A 606 -15.05 -4.51 10.48
N SER A 607 -15.78 -4.15 9.42
CA SER A 607 -17.14 -4.63 9.14
C SER A 607 -17.27 -6.15 9.14
N GLN A 608 -18.48 -6.67 9.37
CA GLN A 608 -18.73 -8.12 9.41
C GLN A 608 -18.41 -8.82 8.08
N ASP A 609 -18.71 -8.18 6.94
CA ASP A 609 -18.26 -8.57 5.58
C ASP A 609 -16.72 -8.63 5.45
N SER A 610 -15.99 -7.92 6.31
CA SER A 610 -14.53 -7.85 6.37
C SER A 610 -13.92 -8.64 7.53
N LYS A 611 -14.61 -9.72 7.95
CA LYS A 611 -13.99 -10.95 8.49
C LYS A 611 -13.08 -11.62 7.44
N GLY A 612 -12.16 -10.85 6.87
CA GLY A 612 -11.10 -11.34 6.00
C GLY A 612 -10.31 -12.42 6.71
N ARG A 613 -9.92 -13.44 5.94
CA ARG A 613 -9.23 -14.61 6.47
C ARG A 613 -7.89 -14.20 7.08
N PHE A 614 -7.52 -14.86 8.17
CA PHE A 614 -6.15 -14.89 8.65
C PHE A 614 -5.32 -15.76 7.70
N LEU A 615 -4.01 -15.54 7.62
CA LEU A 615 -3.08 -16.34 6.80
C LEU A 615 -3.29 -17.84 7.02
N GLU A 616 -3.45 -18.24 8.28
CA GLU A 616 -3.67 -19.60 8.71
C GLU A 616 -4.96 -20.22 8.16
N VAL A 617 -6.00 -19.41 7.97
CA VAL A 617 -7.28 -19.86 7.38
C VAL A 617 -7.20 -19.89 5.85
N TRP A 618 -6.46 -18.95 5.26
CA TRP A 618 -6.24 -18.85 3.82
C TRP A 618 -5.36 -20.00 3.30
N LEU A 619 -4.26 -20.32 3.98
CA LEU A 619 -3.41 -21.48 3.67
C LEU A 619 -4.23 -22.77 3.61
N ILE A 620 -5.21 -22.96 4.51
CA ILE A 620 -6.09 -24.13 4.46
C ILE A 620 -7.08 -24.01 3.29
N LYS A 621 -7.92 -22.96 3.29
CA LYS A 621 -9.10 -22.89 2.40
C LYS A 621 -8.82 -22.52 0.95
N ASP A 622 -7.67 -21.90 0.66
CA ASP A 622 -7.36 -21.38 -0.67
C ASP A 622 -6.13 -22.04 -1.31
N ILE A 623 -5.39 -22.86 -0.56
CA ILE A 623 -4.15 -23.50 -1.02
C ILE A 623 -4.19 -25.01 -0.74
N ILE A 624 -4.22 -25.44 0.53
CA ILE A 624 -4.14 -26.87 0.88
C ILE A 624 -5.36 -27.64 0.38
N VAL A 625 -6.57 -27.17 0.68
CA VAL A 625 -7.81 -27.89 0.36
C VAL A 625 -8.02 -27.99 -1.16
N PRO A 626 -7.96 -26.90 -1.96
CA PRO A 626 -8.14 -27.03 -3.41
C PRO A 626 -7.07 -27.87 -4.10
N CYS A 627 -5.80 -27.80 -3.65
CA CYS A 627 -4.77 -28.70 -4.18
C CYS A 627 -5.00 -30.16 -3.79
N ASN A 628 -5.44 -30.46 -2.57
CA ASN A 628 -5.76 -31.83 -2.16
C ASN A 628 -6.98 -32.38 -2.92
N GLU A 629 -8.03 -31.57 -3.09
CA GLU A 629 -9.19 -31.89 -3.91
C GLU A 629 -8.80 -32.18 -5.37
N PHE A 630 -7.91 -31.38 -5.96
CA PHE A 630 -7.37 -31.64 -7.31
C PHE A 630 -6.58 -32.95 -7.38
N ILE A 631 -5.65 -33.20 -6.44
CA ILE A 631 -4.84 -34.43 -6.39
C ILE A 631 -5.74 -35.67 -6.32
N LEU A 632 -6.73 -35.65 -5.40
CA LEU A 632 -7.69 -36.74 -5.22
C LEU A 632 -8.66 -36.88 -6.40
N LYS A 633 -9.10 -35.77 -7.01
CA LYS A 633 -9.96 -35.82 -8.21
C LYS A 633 -9.28 -36.59 -9.34
N ILE A 634 -8.02 -36.27 -9.65
CA ILE A 634 -7.26 -36.99 -10.67
C ILE A 634 -7.04 -38.44 -10.26
N TRP A 635 -6.57 -38.70 -9.03
CA TRP A 635 -6.28 -40.06 -8.52
C TRP A 635 -7.49 -41.00 -8.50
N ASN A 636 -8.69 -40.47 -8.23
CA ASN A 636 -9.92 -41.23 -8.16
C ASN A 636 -10.59 -41.42 -9.54
N SER A 637 -10.15 -40.70 -10.58
CA SER A 637 -10.59 -40.93 -11.96
C SER A 637 -9.77 -41.99 -12.71
N LEU A 638 -8.62 -42.43 -12.17
CA LEU A 638 -7.77 -43.45 -12.80
C LEU A 638 -8.31 -44.86 -12.55
N THR A 639 -8.27 -45.69 -13.58
CA THR A 639 -8.55 -47.13 -13.50
C THR A 639 -7.29 -47.92 -13.14
N ASP A 640 -6.12 -47.59 -13.70
CA ASP A 640 -4.81 -48.04 -13.23
C ASP A 640 -3.92 -46.85 -12.81
N LYS A 641 -3.69 -46.78 -11.50
CA LYS A 641 -2.84 -45.77 -10.86
C LYS A 641 -1.36 -45.83 -11.25
N ASN A 642 -0.94 -46.88 -11.96
CA ASN A 642 0.41 -47.05 -12.49
C ASN A 642 0.51 -46.76 -13.99
N ASP A 643 -0.58 -46.52 -14.71
CA ASP A 643 -0.52 -46.18 -16.13
C ASP A 643 -0.11 -44.71 -16.32
N ALA A 644 0.98 -44.48 -17.06
CA ALA A 644 1.44 -43.12 -17.34
C ALA A 644 0.54 -42.42 -18.37
N ASP A 645 -0.01 -43.18 -19.31
CA ASP A 645 -0.75 -42.66 -20.44
C ASP A 645 -2.18 -42.30 -20.00
N GLU A 646 -2.84 -43.13 -19.18
CA GLU A 646 -4.12 -42.79 -18.53
C GLU A 646 -4.00 -41.53 -17.65
N ILE A 647 -2.95 -41.41 -16.82
CA ILE A 647 -2.68 -40.20 -16.01
C ILE A 647 -2.52 -38.98 -16.91
N TYR A 648 -1.73 -39.11 -17.98
CA TYR A 648 -1.46 -38.02 -18.91
C TYR A 648 -2.73 -37.55 -19.65
N GLU A 649 -3.54 -38.47 -20.18
CA GLU A 649 -4.79 -38.16 -20.88
C GLU A 649 -5.83 -37.53 -19.94
N THR A 650 -5.92 -38.03 -18.70
CA THR A 650 -6.78 -37.47 -17.65
C THR A 650 -6.40 -36.02 -17.32
N LEU A 651 -5.10 -35.74 -17.18
CA LEU A 651 -4.60 -34.39 -16.93
C LEU A 651 -4.86 -33.45 -18.13
N CYS A 652 -4.59 -33.91 -19.35
CA CYS A 652 -4.84 -33.13 -20.57
C CYS A 652 -6.32 -32.76 -20.68
N THR A 653 -7.22 -33.73 -20.44
CA THR A 653 -8.67 -33.53 -20.45
C THR A 653 -9.11 -32.49 -19.41
N PHE A 654 -8.63 -32.62 -18.16
CA PHE A 654 -8.98 -31.69 -17.08
C PHE A 654 -8.56 -30.24 -17.36
N PHE A 655 -7.33 -30.02 -17.85
CA PHE A 655 -6.83 -28.67 -18.10
C PHE A 655 -7.37 -28.06 -19.40
N SER A 656 -7.55 -28.86 -20.46
CA SER A 656 -7.99 -28.38 -21.79
C SER A 656 -9.50 -28.12 -21.89
N GLU A 657 -10.31 -28.67 -20.99
CA GLU A 657 -11.76 -28.45 -20.95
C GLU A 657 -12.09 -26.94 -20.95
N GLY A 658 -12.75 -26.48 -22.02
CA GLY A 658 -13.17 -25.08 -22.22
C GLY A 658 -12.12 -24.17 -22.86
N ILE A 659 -11.06 -24.71 -23.45
CA ILE A 659 -9.97 -23.95 -24.10
C ILE A 659 -9.92 -24.29 -25.60
N GLU A 660 -9.98 -23.27 -26.44
CA GLU A 660 -9.95 -23.37 -27.91
C GLU A 660 -8.62 -22.84 -28.51
N ASP A 661 -7.77 -22.20 -27.70
CA ASP A 661 -6.50 -21.61 -28.15
C ASP A 661 -5.42 -22.70 -28.33
N GLU A 662 -5.01 -22.95 -29.58
CA GLU A 662 -4.02 -23.99 -29.92
C GLU A 662 -2.66 -23.80 -29.23
N MET A 663 -2.23 -22.56 -28.96
CA MET A 663 -0.96 -22.30 -28.29
C MET A 663 -1.06 -22.65 -26.80
N VAL A 664 -2.19 -22.32 -26.17
CA VAL A 664 -2.49 -22.71 -24.79
C VAL A 664 -2.63 -24.23 -24.67
N LEU A 665 -3.28 -24.88 -25.63
CA LEU A 665 -3.38 -26.35 -25.67
C LEU A 665 -2.00 -27.02 -25.82
N SER A 666 -1.09 -26.44 -26.59
CA SER A 666 0.31 -26.91 -26.69
C SER A 666 1.06 -26.80 -25.36
N ASP A 667 0.96 -25.65 -24.68
CA ASP A 667 1.50 -25.45 -23.32
C ASP A 667 0.94 -26.48 -22.34
N ILE A 668 -0.39 -26.70 -22.34
CA ILE A 668 -1.07 -27.69 -21.50
C ILE A 668 -0.51 -29.09 -21.73
N THR A 669 -0.49 -29.54 -22.98
CA THR A 669 0.05 -30.85 -23.41
C THR A 669 1.46 -31.08 -22.85
N SER A 670 2.34 -30.07 -22.97
CA SER A 670 3.73 -30.13 -22.50
C SER A 670 3.83 -30.24 -20.97
N ILE A 671 3.01 -29.49 -20.22
CA ILE A 671 3.01 -29.51 -18.76
C ILE A 671 2.37 -30.78 -18.20
N CYS A 672 1.27 -31.26 -18.76
CA CYS A 672 0.61 -32.49 -18.32
C CYS A 672 1.60 -33.67 -18.34
N LYS A 673 2.42 -33.78 -19.39
CA LYS A 673 3.49 -34.79 -19.49
C LYS A 673 4.56 -34.67 -18.39
N LYS A 674 4.89 -33.45 -17.96
CA LYS A 674 5.81 -33.20 -16.84
C LYS A 674 5.17 -33.46 -15.47
N LEU A 675 3.85 -33.34 -15.36
CA LEU A 675 3.08 -33.57 -14.16
C LEU A 675 2.77 -35.06 -13.92
N THR A 676 2.67 -35.90 -14.97
CA THR A 676 2.40 -37.34 -14.88
C THR A 676 3.21 -38.09 -13.80
N PRO A 677 4.54 -37.89 -13.63
CA PRO A 677 5.33 -38.58 -12.60
C PRO A 677 4.86 -38.33 -11.16
N PHE A 678 4.23 -37.19 -10.87
CA PHE A 678 3.75 -36.87 -9.52
C PHE A 678 2.76 -37.91 -8.98
N TRP A 679 1.79 -38.36 -9.80
CA TRP A 679 0.80 -39.35 -9.35
C TRP A 679 1.40 -40.75 -9.22
N LYS A 680 2.36 -41.13 -10.07
CA LYS A 680 3.08 -42.40 -9.95
C LYS A 680 3.86 -42.53 -8.63
N GLU A 681 4.34 -41.41 -8.10
CA GLU A 681 5.09 -41.37 -6.86
C GLU A 681 4.25 -40.90 -5.65
N MET A 682 2.93 -40.82 -5.77
CA MET A 682 2.06 -40.23 -4.75
C MET A 682 2.13 -41.02 -3.43
N ILE A 683 2.24 -40.32 -2.30
CA ILE A 683 2.24 -40.95 -0.98
C ILE A 683 0.80 -41.25 -0.59
N VAL A 684 0.46 -42.53 -0.39
CA VAL A 684 -0.81 -42.98 0.19
C VAL A 684 -0.71 -42.89 1.71
#